data_AF-A0A2E4FC78-F1
#
_entry.id   AF-A0A2E4FC78-F1
#
_cell.length_a   1.000
_cell.length_b   1.000
_cell.length_c   1.000
_cell.angle_alpha   90.00
_cell.angle_beta   90.00
_cell.angle_gamma   90.00
#
_symmetry.space_group_name_H-M   'P 1'
#
loop_
_entity.id
_entity.type
_entity.pdbx_description
1 polymer ?
#
loop_
_entity_poly.entity_id
_entity_poly.type
_entity_poly.pdbx_seq_one_letter_code
_entity_poly.pdbx_strand_id
1 'polypeptide(L)'
;MRFLLLLSMFSVAACGSSGGATESADAQGAVDASVSLPDGGAGASDATTVLDMVRAPDDTGSSPLDTGAVGTDAGVATPEDGGTSGPVGGGVGSACLSAADCADPGATCLDLTGGYCTIAGCAGVADACPAGSTCFLFGQDDSYCVDNCLTSEECREDEGYVCDADKTCWPGEASPPTTGTAPIGGACSVDADCKDPGADCYPASVNGNPTGFLNGYCLINGCTPGSCPDGSVCEVIYADGSAACMASCAETPECRDTEGYACYEQGICFPGCADWIPCPNGYACGDQGFCVPDCSPGDCTGGLVCDEQSGECVDPPCTPGSCPNDLVCSETTGKCIPDLNGGPGPGPGPSCPSLPTKDCVQDPAYCGELLPFEPVMGPGYDNYPLNGETLNNQYRSYARRDLQMLVKWATAYVDCKAADWETGNGFPLGLGDMSEADGSIPGTSCGSPGHPPGTHEDGYDIDIAYYQNSLTGQPNNYLRAVCDYTINGANQYHCVSEPYMMDVWRSALFIGALFSSPRTRVIGVDGMAGSTLSKALDVLCDQGWVPAQGCEPANQDLACEVESGVDGGLCWEENGSGWFYHHHHHLHLSLWGLAGNTWKASEKQEKEDASRCVDSTCADRSGFVRELERSDRPGLVRSTNPDLKPLHKPRYKNLKYRP
;
A
#
# COMPACT_ATOMS: atom_id res chain seq x y z
N MET A 1 -52.34 -9.45 -5.88
CA MET A 1 -51.46 -8.74 -6.84
C MET A 1 -51.16 -7.35 -6.30
N ARG A 2 -50.08 -7.20 -5.54
CA ARG A 2 -49.46 -5.91 -5.22
C ARG A 2 -47.95 -6.13 -5.34
N PHE A 3 -47.35 -5.40 -6.27
CA PHE A 3 -45.91 -5.37 -6.53
C PHE A 3 -45.20 -4.74 -5.33
N LEU A 4 -44.24 -5.43 -4.74
CA LEU A 4 -43.22 -4.83 -3.87
C LEU A 4 -41.96 -4.64 -4.73
N LEU A 5 -41.52 -3.38 -4.85
CA LEU A 5 -40.19 -3.03 -5.33
C LEU A 5 -39.18 -3.45 -4.25
N LEU A 6 -38.22 -4.31 -4.61
CA LEU A 6 -36.99 -4.50 -3.86
C LEU A 6 -36.02 -3.37 -4.25
N LEU A 7 -35.72 -2.48 -3.30
CA LEU A 7 -34.52 -1.65 -3.33
C LEU A 7 -33.36 -2.50 -2.80
N SER A 8 -32.39 -2.83 -3.65
CA SER A 8 -31.08 -3.32 -3.27
C SER A 8 -30.27 -2.18 -2.65
N MET A 9 -29.92 -2.28 -1.38
CA MET A 9 -28.93 -1.41 -0.74
C MET A 9 -27.53 -1.98 -1.01
N PHE A 10 -26.71 -1.22 -1.74
CA PHE A 10 -25.27 -1.42 -1.78
C PHE A 10 -24.67 -0.77 -0.53
N SER A 11 -23.94 -1.52 0.30
CA SER A 11 -23.07 -0.95 1.33
C SER A 11 -21.89 -0.29 0.65
N VAL A 12 -21.73 1.01 0.84
CA VAL A 12 -20.54 1.76 0.47
C VAL A 12 -19.56 1.61 1.64
N ALA A 13 -18.48 0.85 1.44
CA ALA A 13 -17.38 0.81 2.39
C ALA A 13 -16.74 2.21 2.46
N ALA A 14 -16.54 2.74 3.65
CA ALA A 14 -15.88 4.03 3.85
C ALA A 14 -14.38 3.87 3.58
N CYS A 15 -13.87 4.49 2.52
CA CYS A 15 -12.43 4.60 2.32
C CYS A 15 -11.85 5.53 3.39
N GLY A 16 -10.80 5.08 4.09
CA GLY A 16 -9.98 5.97 4.91
C GLY A 16 -9.33 7.01 3.99
N SER A 17 -9.62 8.29 4.18
CA SER A 17 -9.06 9.35 3.34
C SER A 17 -7.60 9.58 3.68
N SER A 18 -6.68 8.94 2.97
CA SER A 18 -5.30 9.45 2.89
C SER A 18 -5.33 10.69 1.98
N GLY A 19 -5.25 11.89 2.57
CA GLY A 19 -5.24 13.14 1.84
C GLY A 19 -4.06 13.22 0.87
N GLY A 20 -4.32 13.02 -0.43
CA GLY A 20 -3.37 13.32 -1.48
C GLY A 20 -3.12 14.82 -1.53
N ALA A 21 -1.91 15.25 -1.17
CA ALA A 21 -1.49 16.63 -1.36
C ALA A 21 -1.39 16.92 -2.87
N THR A 22 -2.40 17.60 -3.41
CA THR A 22 -2.27 18.33 -4.67
C THR A 22 -1.48 19.61 -4.39
N GLU A 23 -0.15 19.56 -4.46
CA GLU A 23 0.65 20.78 -4.52
C GLU A 23 0.53 21.38 -5.93
N SER A 24 -0.22 22.49 -6.03
CA SER A 24 -0.25 23.30 -7.24
C SER A 24 1.04 24.09 -7.34
N ALA A 25 1.85 23.81 -8.36
CA ALA A 25 3.01 24.62 -8.72
C ALA A 25 2.56 26.00 -9.24
N ASP A 26 2.52 27.00 -8.35
CA ASP A 26 2.46 28.41 -8.74
C ASP A 26 3.87 29.01 -8.68
N ALA A 27 4.43 29.25 -9.87
CA ALA A 27 5.66 30.01 -10.05
C ALA A 27 5.39 31.50 -9.76
N GLN A 28 5.99 32.06 -8.71
CA GLN A 28 6.12 33.51 -8.57
C GLN A 28 7.57 33.92 -8.39
N GLY A 29 8.01 34.70 -9.38
CA GLY A 29 9.34 35.26 -9.47
C GLY A 29 9.62 36.34 -8.43
N ALA A 30 10.90 36.44 -8.11
CA ALA A 30 11.49 37.46 -7.28
C ALA A 30 11.10 38.88 -7.70
N VAL A 31 10.63 39.67 -6.73
CA VAL A 31 10.71 41.13 -6.77
C VAL A 31 11.23 41.64 -5.44
N ASP A 32 12.38 42.27 -5.57
CA ASP A 32 13.13 43.05 -4.62
C ASP A 32 12.29 44.24 -4.12
N ALA A 33 12.07 44.34 -2.80
CA ALA A 33 11.52 45.54 -2.17
C ALA A 33 11.97 45.65 -0.72
N SER A 34 13.06 46.39 -0.54
CA SER A 34 13.47 46.99 0.73
C SER A 34 12.43 48.02 1.20
N VAL A 35 11.84 47.81 2.37
CA VAL A 35 11.16 48.88 3.13
C VAL A 35 11.54 48.78 4.60
N SER A 36 12.22 49.82 5.06
CA SER A 36 12.57 50.10 6.45
C SER A 36 11.39 50.74 7.20
N LEU A 37 11.45 50.70 8.55
CA LEU A 37 10.92 51.61 9.60
C LEU A 37 10.11 50.85 10.70
N PRO A 38 9.94 51.39 11.92
CA PRO A 38 10.97 51.65 12.95
C PRO A 38 10.57 51.16 14.36
N ASP A 39 11.48 51.31 15.31
CA ASP A 39 11.34 51.11 16.76
C ASP A 39 10.13 51.80 17.44
N GLY A 40 9.62 51.14 18.49
CA GLY A 40 9.41 51.78 19.79
C GLY A 40 7.97 51.85 20.32
N GLY A 41 7.73 51.28 21.52
CA GLY A 41 6.53 51.58 22.30
C GLY A 41 6.30 50.69 23.52
N ALA A 42 6.91 51.05 24.66
CA ALA A 42 6.66 50.48 25.98
C ALA A 42 5.27 50.85 26.54
N GLY A 43 4.73 50.01 27.43
CA GLY A 43 3.56 50.36 28.25
C GLY A 43 3.26 49.32 29.33
N ALA A 44 3.67 49.63 30.57
CA ALA A 44 3.36 48.91 31.79
C ALA A 44 2.21 49.56 32.56
N SER A 45 1.37 48.75 33.22
CA SER A 45 0.57 49.04 34.43
C SER A 45 -0.21 47.76 34.75
N ASP A 46 0.09 46.96 35.78
CA ASP A 46 0.06 47.15 37.23
C ASP A 46 -1.35 47.10 37.88
N ALA A 47 -1.43 46.22 38.87
CA ALA A 47 -2.34 46.09 40.02
C ALA A 47 -3.88 46.07 39.85
N THR A 48 -4.56 45.01 40.32
CA THR A 48 -5.07 44.98 41.72
C THR A 48 -5.69 43.62 42.13
N THR A 49 -5.13 43.07 43.21
CA THR A 49 -5.66 42.10 44.19
C THR A 49 -6.97 42.55 44.87
N VAL A 50 -7.89 41.60 45.20
CA VAL A 50 -8.53 41.45 46.53
C VAL A 50 -9.04 40.00 46.76
N LEU A 51 -8.38 39.33 47.72
CA LEU A 51 -8.81 38.41 48.80
C LEU A 51 -10.12 37.58 48.74
N ASP A 52 -9.93 36.25 48.84
CA ASP A 52 -10.16 35.38 50.02
C ASP A 52 -11.53 35.41 50.76
N MET A 53 -12.18 34.24 50.88
CA MET A 53 -12.30 33.45 52.13
C MET A 53 -13.41 32.37 52.06
N VAL A 54 -12.98 31.10 52.09
CA VAL A 54 -13.32 30.05 53.08
C VAL A 54 -14.76 30.02 53.66
N ARG A 55 -15.52 28.92 53.43
CA ARG A 55 -15.84 27.81 54.39
C ARG A 55 -17.12 27.04 53.98
N ALA A 56 -17.05 25.71 54.08
CA ALA A 56 -18.20 24.79 54.23
C ALA A 56 -18.90 24.99 55.61
N PRO A 57 -20.14 24.51 55.87
CA PRO A 57 -20.39 23.06 56.07
C PRO A 57 -21.80 22.52 55.72
N ASP A 58 -21.86 21.18 55.69
CA ASP A 58 -22.89 20.20 56.02
C ASP A 58 -24.40 20.54 56.17
N ASP A 59 -25.17 19.56 55.69
CA ASP A 59 -26.27 18.84 56.35
C ASP A 59 -27.75 19.22 56.12
N THR A 60 -28.54 18.14 56.20
CA THR A 60 -29.99 17.99 56.42
C THR A 60 -30.91 17.96 55.20
N GLY A 61 -31.44 16.75 54.95
CA GLY A 61 -32.46 16.48 53.97
C GLY A 61 -33.86 16.94 54.37
N SER A 62 -34.82 16.67 53.48
CA SER A 62 -36.25 16.53 53.77
C SER A 62 -36.96 16.00 52.52
N SER A 63 -37.56 14.82 52.62
CA SER A 63 -38.72 14.45 51.80
C SER A 63 -39.90 15.36 52.18
N PRO A 64 -40.89 15.54 51.28
CA PRO A 64 -42.18 14.93 51.61
C PRO A 64 -43.06 14.47 50.42
N LEU A 65 -43.89 13.47 50.76
CA LEU A 65 -45.31 13.29 50.38
C LEU A 65 -45.71 12.86 48.95
N ASP A 66 -45.83 11.54 48.83
CA ASP A 66 -47.03 10.76 48.47
C ASP A 66 -48.39 11.50 48.32
N THR A 67 -49.05 11.31 47.16
CA THR A 67 -50.49 11.00 47.07
C THR A 67 -50.75 10.09 45.86
N GLY A 68 -51.36 8.93 46.12
CA GLY A 68 -51.55 7.87 45.13
C GLY A 68 -52.90 7.81 44.38
N ALA A 69 -53.06 6.70 43.64
CA ALA A 69 -54.31 6.08 43.19
C ALA A 69 -53.95 4.64 42.74
N VAL A 70 -54.12 3.61 43.57
CA VAL A 70 -55.31 2.74 43.70
C VAL A 70 -55.79 2.14 42.36
N GLY A 71 -55.50 0.86 42.19
CA GLY A 71 -56.03 0.00 41.12
C GLY A 71 -55.62 -1.45 41.36
N THR A 72 -56.37 -2.11 42.24
CA THR A 72 -56.24 -3.50 42.69
C THR A 72 -56.53 -4.53 41.59
N ASP A 73 -55.70 -5.58 41.46
CA ASP A 73 -56.21 -6.95 41.66
C ASP A 73 -55.08 -7.91 42.07
N ALA A 74 -55.38 -8.73 43.07
CA ALA A 74 -54.46 -9.64 43.73
C ALA A 74 -54.92 -11.08 43.50
N GLY A 75 -54.03 -11.91 42.96
CA GLY A 75 -54.16 -13.37 42.95
C GLY A 75 -52.85 -13.97 43.47
N VAL A 76 -52.86 -14.39 44.73
CA VAL A 76 -51.76 -15.05 45.45
C VAL A 76 -51.96 -16.57 45.44
N ALA A 77 -50.82 -17.29 45.47
CA ALA A 77 -50.57 -18.73 45.72
C ALA A 77 -50.22 -19.51 44.42
N THR A 78 -49.07 -20.17 44.27
CA THR A 78 -48.25 -21.00 45.20
C THR A 78 -46.78 -21.10 44.71
N PRO A 79 -45.82 -21.55 45.55
CA PRO A 79 -44.44 -21.80 45.15
C PRO A 79 -44.30 -23.20 44.54
N GLU A 80 -44.16 -23.28 43.22
CA GLU A 80 -43.84 -24.51 42.50
C GLU A 80 -42.38 -24.46 41.98
N ASP A 81 -41.63 -25.46 42.45
CA ASP A 81 -40.42 -26.09 41.95
C ASP A 81 -39.57 -25.40 40.85
N GLY A 82 -38.29 -25.21 41.20
CA GLY A 82 -37.22 -24.79 40.31
C GLY A 82 -36.91 -25.78 39.20
N GLY A 83 -37.73 -25.75 38.15
CA GLY A 83 -37.31 -26.16 36.83
C GLY A 83 -36.37 -25.10 36.28
N THR A 84 -35.07 -25.37 36.27
CA THR A 84 -34.14 -24.71 35.37
C THR A 84 -34.64 -25.00 33.96
N SER A 85 -35.39 -24.07 33.37
CA SER A 85 -35.50 -23.98 31.93
C SER A 85 -34.07 -23.97 31.42
N GLY A 86 -33.65 -25.05 30.75
CA GLY A 86 -32.35 -25.08 30.08
C GLY A 86 -32.22 -23.80 29.24
N PRO A 87 -31.01 -23.23 29.13
CA PRO A 87 -30.80 -22.01 28.38
C PRO A 87 -31.50 -22.14 27.03
N VAL A 88 -32.43 -21.22 26.76
CA VAL A 88 -33.07 -21.13 25.45
C VAL A 88 -31.91 -20.89 24.49
N GLY A 89 -31.70 -21.82 23.55
CA GLY A 89 -30.50 -21.82 22.72
C GLY A 89 -30.30 -20.44 22.07
N GLY A 90 -29.09 -19.91 22.18
CA GLY A 90 -28.72 -18.61 21.65
C GLY A 90 -28.24 -18.71 20.20
N GLY A 91 -28.39 -17.63 19.42
CA GLY A 91 -27.80 -17.55 18.08
C GLY A 91 -26.28 -17.37 18.11
N VAL A 92 -25.66 -17.24 16.94
CA VAL A 92 -24.25 -16.80 16.81
C VAL A 92 -24.00 -15.58 17.72
N GLY A 93 -22.89 -15.57 18.47
CA GLY A 93 -22.60 -14.51 19.46
C GLY A 93 -22.95 -14.84 20.91
N SER A 94 -23.92 -15.72 21.11
CA SER A 94 -24.43 -16.06 22.44
C SER A 94 -23.44 -16.92 23.25
N ALA A 95 -23.50 -16.78 24.58
CA ALA A 95 -22.80 -17.65 25.52
C ALA A 95 -23.28 -19.10 25.40
N CYS A 96 -22.37 -20.05 25.61
CA CYS A 96 -22.69 -21.48 25.52
C CYS A 96 -21.72 -22.32 26.35
N LEU A 97 -22.15 -23.50 26.76
CA LEU A 97 -21.28 -24.50 27.41
C LEU A 97 -21.07 -25.74 26.52
N SER A 98 -21.93 -25.89 25.51
CA SER A 98 -21.93 -27.01 24.58
C SER A 98 -22.64 -26.61 23.29
N ALA A 99 -22.45 -27.39 22.22
CA ALA A 99 -23.17 -27.17 20.96
C ALA A 99 -24.70 -27.25 21.10
N ALA A 100 -25.23 -27.89 22.15
CA ALA A 100 -26.67 -27.97 22.38
C ALA A 100 -27.28 -26.63 22.86
N ASP A 101 -26.44 -25.69 23.32
CA ASP A 101 -26.87 -24.36 23.75
C ASP A 101 -26.98 -23.38 22.58
N CYS A 102 -26.60 -23.79 21.36
CA CYS A 102 -26.66 -22.96 20.17
C CYS A 102 -27.92 -23.29 19.34
N ALA A 103 -28.75 -22.28 19.07
CA ALA A 103 -30.00 -22.43 18.35
C ALA A 103 -29.84 -22.48 16.82
N ASP A 104 -28.77 -21.89 16.29
CA ASP A 104 -28.55 -21.84 14.84
C ASP A 104 -28.16 -23.24 14.29
N PRO A 105 -28.77 -23.68 13.16
CA PRO A 105 -28.43 -24.97 12.58
C PRO A 105 -26.96 -25.09 12.19
N GLY A 106 -26.27 -26.09 12.74
CA GLY A 106 -24.84 -26.30 12.48
C GLY A 106 -23.91 -25.47 13.36
N ALA A 107 -24.45 -24.64 14.26
CA ALA A 107 -23.64 -23.93 15.24
C ALA A 107 -23.03 -24.89 16.27
N THR A 108 -21.83 -24.53 16.70
CA THR A 108 -21.05 -25.19 17.74
C THR A 108 -20.63 -24.16 18.79
N CYS A 109 -20.29 -24.62 19.98
CA CYS A 109 -19.78 -23.74 21.03
C CYS A 109 -18.26 -23.67 20.96
N LEU A 110 -17.72 -22.50 20.59
CA LEU A 110 -16.29 -22.23 20.59
C LEU A 110 -15.81 -22.00 22.04
N ASP A 111 -14.65 -22.58 22.37
CA ASP A 111 -14.06 -22.53 23.71
C ASP A 111 -13.37 -21.18 23.97
N LEU A 112 -14.19 -20.14 24.06
CA LEU A 112 -13.81 -18.78 24.46
C LEU A 112 -14.33 -18.49 25.88
N THR A 113 -13.92 -17.37 26.49
CA THR A 113 -14.43 -16.94 27.81
C THR A 113 -15.95 -16.88 27.80
N GLY A 114 -16.63 -17.68 28.63
CA GLY A 114 -18.10 -17.76 28.65
C GLY A 114 -18.73 -18.53 27.47
N GLY A 115 -17.92 -19.06 26.56
CA GLY A 115 -18.31 -19.73 25.33
C GLY A 115 -18.85 -18.78 24.27
N TYR A 116 -18.83 -19.21 23.02
CA TYR A 116 -19.34 -18.43 21.89
C TYR A 116 -20.00 -19.32 20.85
N CYS A 117 -21.31 -19.19 20.64
CA CYS A 117 -21.99 -19.90 19.57
C CYS A 117 -21.50 -19.38 18.21
N THR A 118 -21.05 -20.28 17.34
CA THR A 118 -20.55 -19.96 16.00
C THR A 118 -20.76 -21.11 15.02
N ILE A 119 -20.78 -20.83 13.71
CA ILE A 119 -20.81 -21.83 12.65
C ILE A 119 -19.43 -21.84 11.97
N ALA A 120 -18.76 -22.99 12.01
CA ALA A 120 -17.45 -23.17 11.37
C ALA A 120 -17.57 -23.47 9.87
N GLY A 121 -16.54 -23.13 9.08
CA GLY A 121 -16.47 -23.45 7.65
C GLY A 121 -17.41 -22.62 6.78
N CYS A 122 -17.65 -21.36 7.16
CA CYS A 122 -18.55 -20.47 6.43
C CYS A 122 -17.92 -19.87 5.15
N ALA A 123 -16.60 -19.92 4.99
CA ALA A 123 -15.91 -19.35 3.84
C ALA A 123 -16.29 -20.06 2.53
N GLY A 124 -16.56 -19.27 1.48
CA GLY A 124 -16.95 -19.79 0.16
C GLY A 124 -18.36 -20.37 0.08
N VAL A 125 -19.15 -20.30 1.16
CA VAL A 125 -20.54 -20.75 1.20
C VAL A 125 -21.46 -19.53 1.32
N ALA A 126 -22.20 -19.24 0.24
CA ALA A 126 -23.17 -18.15 0.26
C ALA A 126 -24.23 -18.38 1.34
N ASP A 127 -24.55 -17.33 2.10
CA ASP A 127 -25.52 -17.34 3.21
C ASP A 127 -25.21 -18.38 4.33
N ALA A 128 -23.93 -18.72 4.53
CA ALA A 128 -23.52 -19.65 5.57
C ALA A 128 -23.76 -19.13 7.00
N CYS A 129 -23.72 -17.82 7.18
CA CYS A 129 -23.94 -17.16 8.46
C CYS A 129 -25.38 -16.65 8.58
N PRO A 130 -26.05 -16.84 9.73
CA PRO A 130 -27.39 -16.31 9.97
C PRO A 130 -27.39 -14.78 9.95
N ALA A 131 -28.56 -14.19 9.70
CA ALA A 131 -28.73 -12.75 9.70
C ALA A 131 -28.27 -12.15 11.04
N GLY A 132 -27.47 -11.08 10.96
CA GLY A 132 -26.83 -10.50 12.14
C GLY A 132 -25.40 -10.98 12.38
N SER A 133 -24.89 -11.95 11.61
CA SER A 133 -23.51 -12.41 11.71
C SER A 133 -22.76 -12.36 10.37
N THR A 134 -21.44 -12.27 10.42
CA THR A 134 -20.53 -12.22 9.28
C THR A 134 -19.54 -13.39 9.34
N CYS A 135 -19.20 -13.95 8.19
CA CYS A 135 -18.19 -14.99 8.11
C CYS A 135 -16.78 -14.38 8.16
N PHE A 136 -16.00 -14.75 9.18
CA PHE A 136 -14.61 -14.33 9.33
C PHE A 136 -13.65 -15.48 9.08
N LEU A 137 -12.54 -15.17 8.39
CA LEU A 137 -11.43 -16.08 8.15
C LEU A 137 -10.42 -15.95 9.28
N PHE A 138 -10.11 -17.08 9.92
CA PHE A 138 -9.08 -17.17 10.96
C PHE A 138 -7.96 -18.07 10.44
N GLY A 139 -6.90 -17.47 9.91
CA GLY A 139 -5.83 -18.21 9.23
C GLY A 139 -6.23 -18.69 7.83
N GLN A 140 -5.52 -19.70 7.30
CA GLN A 140 -5.68 -20.12 5.90
C GLN A 140 -6.93 -20.98 5.63
N ASP A 141 -7.39 -21.76 6.61
CA ASP A 141 -8.43 -22.78 6.39
C ASP A 141 -9.63 -22.70 7.36
N ASP A 142 -9.52 -21.94 8.46
CA ASP A 142 -10.62 -21.84 9.42
C ASP A 142 -11.47 -20.60 9.13
N SER A 143 -12.79 -20.77 9.23
CA SER A 143 -13.74 -19.66 9.14
C SER A 143 -14.88 -19.86 10.11
N TYR A 144 -15.34 -18.77 10.72
CA TYR A 144 -16.36 -18.79 11.76
C TYR A 144 -17.37 -17.66 11.53
N CYS A 145 -18.65 -17.92 11.77
CA CYS A 145 -19.64 -16.84 11.84
C CYS A 145 -19.48 -16.10 13.16
N VAL A 146 -19.28 -14.78 13.09
CA VAL A 146 -19.13 -13.87 14.24
C VAL A 146 -20.29 -12.87 14.21
N ASP A 147 -20.81 -12.51 15.38
CA ASP A 147 -22.00 -11.67 15.52
C ASP A 147 -21.61 -10.23 15.19
N ASN A 148 -22.48 -9.51 14.49
CA ASN A 148 -22.19 -8.14 14.07
C ASN A 148 -22.54 -7.16 15.19
N CYS A 149 -21.86 -6.03 15.18
CA CYS A 149 -22.09 -4.97 16.16
C CYS A 149 -21.85 -3.58 15.58
N LEU A 150 -22.44 -2.59 16.23
CA LEU A 150 -22.19 -1.17 16.02
C LEU A 150 -21.37 -0.58 17.15
N THR A 151 -21.54 -1.12 18.36
CA THR A 151 -20.90 -0.67 19.60
C THR A 151 -20.57 -1.86 20.49
N SER A 152 -19.53 -1.73 21.32
CA SER A 152 -19.09 -2.81 22.21
C SER A 152 -20.16 -3.25 23.22
N GLU A 153 -21.10 -2.38 23.61
CA GLU A 153 -22.26 -2.73 24.46
C GLU A 153 -23.11 -3.90 23.90
N GLU A 154 -23.05 -4.14 22.60
CA GLU A 154 -23.76 -5.23 21.92
C GLU A 154 -23.02 -6.58 22.04
N CYS A 155 -21.76 -6.56 22.48
CA CYS A 155 -20.82 -7.67 22.43
C CYS A 155 -20.41 -8.17 23.82
N ARG A 156 -21.32 -8.43 24.77
CA ARG A 156 -20.96 -9.04 26.08
C ARG A 156 -19.66 -8.47 26.72
N GLU A 157 -19.55 -7.15 26.84
CA GLU A 157 -18.33 -6.48 27.35
C GLU A 157 -17.91 -6.97 28.73
N ASP A 158 -18.88 -7.33 29.56
CA ASP A 158 -18.66 -7.88 30.89
C ASP A 158 -17.95 -9.25 30.89
N GLU A 159 -17.98 -9.95 29.75
CA GLU A 159 -17.25 -11.20 29.49
C GLU A 159 -15.96 -10.99 28.67
N GLY A 160 -15.62 -9.73 28.33
CA GLY A 160 -14.39 -9.36 27.62
C GLY A 160 -14.49 -9.37 26.10
N TYR A 161 -15.70 -9.40 25.55
CA TYR A 161 -15.94 -9.24 24.11
C TYR A 161 -16.15 -7.75 23.78
N VAL A 162 -15.66 -7.30 22.64
CA VAL A 162 -15.78 -5.89 22.21
C VAL A 162 -16.20 -5.86 20.75
N CYS A 163 -16.81 -4.75 20.35
CA CYS A 163 -17.06 -4.46 18.96
C CYS A 163 -15.77 -3.88 18.35
N ASP A 164 -15.05 -4.71 17.61
CA ASP A 164 -13.76 -4.31 17.06
C ASP A 164 -13.90 -3.47 15.77
N ALA A 165 -12.77 -3.24 15.11
CA ALA A 165 -12.69 -2.40 13.92
C ALA A 165 -13.54 -2.94 12.75
N ASP A 166 -13.76 -4.24 12.68
CA ASP A 166 -14.47 -4.89 11.58
C ASP A 166 -15.98 -5.03 11.83
N LYS A 167 -16.47 -4.48 12.94
CA LYS A 167 -17.89 -4.48 13.34
C LYS A 167 -18.40 -5.86 13.70
N THR A 168 -17.55 -6.67 14.33
CA THR A 168 -17.98 -7.92 14.96
C THR A 168 -17.64 -8.02 16.44
N CYS A 169 -18.42 -8.86 17.14
CA CYS A 169 -18.25 -9.18 18.54
C CYS A 169 -17.21 -10.28 18.71
N TRP A 170 -15.97 -9.88 18.93
CA TRP A 170 -14.86 -10.79 19.19
C TRP A 170 -14.35 -10.58 20.62
N PRO A 171 -13.72 -11.59 21.28
CA PRO A 171 -12.94 -11.32 22.48
C PRO A 171 -12.02 -10.15 22.15
N GLY A 172 -12.16 -9.04 22.87
CA GLY A 172 -11.18 -7.99 22.77
C GLY A 172 -9.82 -8.62 23.00
N GLU A 173 -8.82 -8.24 22.22
CA GLU A 173 -7.46 -8.63 22.55
C GLU A 173 -7.29 -8.27 24.02
N ALA A 174 -7.26 -9.29 24.88
CA ALA A 174 -7.00 -9.05 26.27
C ALA A 174 -5.62 -8.45 26.22
N SER A 175 -5.52 -7.12 26.31
CA SER A 175 -4.24 -6.43 26.25
C SER A 175 -3.40 -7.21 27.25
N PRO A 176 -2.35 -7.91 26.79
CA PRO A 176 -1.59 -8.78 27.68
C PRO A 176 -1.27 -7.91 28.89
N PRO A 177 -1.60 -8.33 30.13
CA PRO A 177 -1.53 -7.46 31.28
C PRO A 177 -0.20 -6.73 31.22
N THR A 178 -0.26 -5.42 31.02
CA THR A 178 0.89 -4.62 30.60
C THR A 178 1.93 -4.74 31.71
N THR A 179 2.92 -5.61 31.50
CA THR A 179 4.06 -5.72 32.42
C THR A 179 5.03 -4.56 32.23
N GLY A 180 4.82 -3.79 31.16
CA GLY A 180 5.51 -2.55 30.87
C GLY A 180 5.46 -1.58 32.03
N THR A 181 6.54 -0.85 32.20
CA THR A 181 6.66 0.19 33.24
C THR A 181 6.70 1.59 32.65
N ALA A 182 6.81 1.72 31.32
CA ALA A 182 6.88 3.01 30.65
C ALA A 182 5.46 3.60 30.54
N PRO A 183 5.16 4.74 31.19
CA PRO A 183 3.88 5.43 30.98
C PRO A 183 3.82 6.01 29.55
N ILE A 184 2.68 6.55 29.14
CA ILE A 184 2.59 7.42 27.95
C ILE A 184 3.74 8.46 27.96
N GLY A 185 4.43 8.57 26.83
CA GLY A 185 5.65 9.36 26.62
C GLY A 185 6.97 8.74 27.09
N GLY A 186 6.91 7.59 27.77
CA GLY A 186 8.08 6.79 28.10
C GLY A 186 8.72 6.14 26.86
N ALA A 187 10.01 5.81 26.99
CA ALA A 187 10.76 5.06 25.98
C ALA A 187 10.22 3.62 25.85
N CYS A 188 10.28 3.06 24.64
CA CYS A 188 9.83 1.70 24.37
C CYS A 188 10.55 1.11 23.14
N SER A 189 10.61 -0.21 23.08
CA SER A 189 11.12 -0.97 21.93
C SER A 189 10.06 -1.89 21.32
N VAL A 190 9.06 -2.28 22.13
CA VAL A 190 7.89 -3.08 21.76
C VAL A 190 6.68 -2.63 22.59
N ASP A 191 5.47 -2.94 22.16
CA ASP A 191 4.23 -2.52 22.85
C ASP A 191 4.16 -2.99 24.30
N ALA A 192 4.74 -4.17 24.60
CA ALA A 192 4.80 -4.72 25.95
C ALA A 192 5.62 -3.89 26.95
N ASP A 193 6.44 -2.93 26.49
CA ASP A 193 7.18 -2.00 27.35
C ASP A 193 6.25 -0.93 27.94
N CYS A 194 5.11 -0.67 27.30
CA CYS A 194 4.15 0.34 27.70
C CYS A 194 3.27 -0.14 28.85
N LYS A 195 3.10 0.72 29.86
CA LYS A 195 2.40 0.45 31.11
C LYS A 195 0.89 0.58 30.95
N ASP A 196 0.44 1.54 30.15
CA ASP A 196 -0.96 1.93 30.08
C ASP A 196 -1.73 1.00 29.11
N PRO A 197 -2.94 0.52 29.48
CA PRO A 197 -3.72 -0.36 28.61
C PRO A 197 -4.05 0.30 27.27
N GLY A 198 -3.86 -0.45 26.17
CA GLY A 198 -4.06 0.05 24.82
C GLY A 198 -2.97 1.00 24.30
N ALA A 199 -1.86 1.15 25.03
CA ALA A 199 -0.72 1.90 24.56
C ALA A 199 0.15 1.05 23.62
N ASP A 200 0.49 1.62 22.47
CA ASP A 200 1.39 1.06 21.48
C ASP A 200 2.75 1.75 21.57
N CYS A 201 3.82 1.02 21.23
CA CYS A 201 5.14 1.58 21.10
C CYS A 201 5.33 2.19 19.72
N TYR A 202 5.32 3.52 19.62
CA TYR A 202 5.71 4.19 18.37
C TYR A 202 7.23 4.12 18.22
N PRO A 203 7.77 3.43 17.20
CA PRO A 203 9.19 3.10 17.15
C PRO A 203 10.05 4.30 16.77
N ALA A 204 11.34 4.26 17.14
CA ALA A 204 12.31 5.29 16.77
C ALA A 204 12.59 5.36 15.25
N SER A 205 12.23 4.32 14.51
CA SER A 205 12.34 4.25 13.06
C SER A 205 11.21 3.44 12.45
N VAL A 206 10.72 3.86 11.29
CA VAL A 206 9.72 3.14 10.48
C VAL A 206 10.32 2.93 9.09
N ASN A 207 10.40 1.67 8.65
CA ASN A 207 11.02 1.29 7.36
C ASN A 207 12.46 1.80 7.19
N GLY A 208 13.23 1.83 8.28
CA GLY A 208 14.62 2.33 8.30
C GLY A 208 14.75 3.85 8.41
N ASN A 209 13.67 4.61 8.22
CA ASN A 209 13.69 6.06 8.38
C ASN A 209 13.43 6.46 9.83
N PRO A 210 14.20 7.40 10.41
CA PRO A 210 13.97 7.89 11.75
C PRO A 210 12.61 8.60 11.85
N THR A 211 11.86 8.34 12.92
CA THR A 211 10.55 8.98 13.14
C THR A 211 10.63 10.29 13.91
N GLY A 212 11.82 10.62 14.44
CA GLY A 212 12.02 11.67 15.44
C GLY A 212 11.71 11.24 16.88
N PHE A 213 10.98 10.13 17.09
CA PHE A 213 10.68 9.60 18.42
C PHE A 213 11.84 8.76 18.96
N LEU A 214 12.90 9.45 19.40
CA LEU A 214 14.12 8.83 19.89
C LEU A 214 13.84 7.84 21.03
N ASN A 215 14.42 6.63 20.92
CA ASN A 215 14.21 5.47 21.80
C ASN A 215 12.74 5.01 21.94
N GLY A 216 11.91 5.30 20.93
CA GLY A 216 10.49 4.99 20.92
C GLY A 216 9.68 5.86 21.90
N TYR A 217 8.36 5.76 21.75
CA TYR A 217 7.41 6.55 22.53
C TYR A 217 6.09 5.78 22.73
N CYS A 218 5.73 5.51 23.98
CA CYS A 218 4.43 4.93 24.31
C CYS A 218 3.31 5.96 24.07
N LEU A 219 2.32 5.63 23.24
CA LEU A 219 1.14 6.45 22.97
C LEU A 219 -0.12 5.60 22.82
N ILE A 220 -1.31 6.20 22.92
CA ILE A 220 -2.60 5.53 22.65
C ILE A 220 -3.26 6.22 21.47
N ASN A 221 -3.48 5.49 20.37
CA ASN A 221 -4.13 6.01 19.18
C ASN A 221 -5.65 6.14 19.35
N GLY A 222 -6.28 7.07 18.62
CA GLY A 222 -7.74 7.17 18.53
C GLY A 222 -8.43 7.66 19.81
N CYS A 223 -7.73 8.46 20.62
CA CYS A 223 -8.30 8.97 21.87
C CYS A 223 -9.43 10.00 21.63
N THR A 224 -10.21 10.25 22.68
CA THR A 224 -11.15 11.38 22.75
C THR A 224 -10.78 12.29 23.93
N PRO A 225 -11.18 13.58 23.93
CA PRO A 225 -10.88 14.48 25.05
C PRO A 225 -11.33 13.89 26.40
N GLY A 226 -10.36 13.66 27.29
CA GLY A 226 -10.59 13.08 28.61
C GLY A 226 -10.49 11.54 28.69
N SER A 227 -10.21 10.84 27.59
CA SER A 227 -10.03 9.38 27.60
C SER A 227 -8.61 8.92 27.95
N CYS A 228 -7.66 9.85 28.02
CA CYS A 228 -6.24 9.52 28.22
C CYS A 228 -5.90 9.27 29.71
N PRO A 229 -4.92 8.38 30.00
CA PRO A 229 -4.41 8.15 31.35
C PRO A 229 -3.88 9.43 32.03
N ASP A 230 -3.81 9.41 33.36
CA ASP A 230 -3.23 10.50 34.15
C ASP A 230 -1.81 10.85 33.67
N GLY A 231 -1.54 12.15 33.48
CA GLY A 231 -0.26 12.63 32.95
C GLY A 231 -0.15 12.62 31.43
N SER A 232 -1.27 12.39 30.72
CA SER A 232 -1.36 12.50 29.27
C SER A 232 -2.59 13.29 28.83
N VAL A 233 -2.55 13.81 27.60
CA VAL A 233 -3.64 14.58 26.98
C VAL A 233 -3.88 14.08 25.57
N CYS A 234 -5.15 14.10 25.15
CA CYS A 234 -5.56 13.69 23.81
C CYS A 234 -5.39 14.85 22.84
N GLU A 235 -4.41 14.75 21.93
CA GLU A 235 -4.12 15.80 20.95
C GLU A 235 -4.09 15.25 19.53
N VAL A 236 -4.46 16.10 18.57
CA VAL A 236 -4.39 15.80 17.14
C VAL A 236 -2.95 15.93 16.69
N ILE A 237 -2.25 14.81 16.55
CA ILE A 237 -0.83 14.77 16.17
C ILE A 237 -0.59 14.28 14.74
N TYR A 238 -1.60 13.72 14.10
CA TYR A 238 -1.50 13.18 12.74
C TYR A 238 -2.09 14.16 11.71
N ALA A 239 -1.50 14.18 10.53
CA ALA A 239 -1.94 15.06 9.43
C ALA A 239 -3.36 14.75 8.93
N ASP A 240 -3.85 13.53 9.16
CA ASP A 240 -5.22 13.11 8.84
C ASP A 240 -6.27 13.59 9.85
N GLY A 241 -5.85 14.28 10.91
CA GLY A 241 -6.71 14.78 11.97
C GLY A 241 -6.99 13.78 13.08
N SER A 242 -6.41 12.58 13.03
CA SER A 242 -6.52 11.61 14.12
C SER A 242 -5.71 12.06 15.35
N ALA A 243 -6.18 11.65 16.53
CA ALA A 243 -5.64 12.06 17.81
C ALA A 243 -4.96 10.90 18.55
N ALA A 244 -3.97 11.22 19.38
CA ALA A 244 -3.32 10.26 20.27
C ALA A 244 -3.14 10.84 21.68
N CYS A 245 -3.09 9.96 22.68
CA CYS A 245 -2.69 10.31 24.03
C CYS A 245 -1.18 10.56 24.05
N MET A 246 -0.78 11.80 24.29
CA MET A 246 0.60 12.24 24.42
C MET A 246 0.90 12.64 25.86
N ALA A 247 2.13 12.45 26.33
CA ALA A 247 2.49 12.89 27.67
C ALA A 247 2.27 14.40 27.81
N SER A 248 1.58 14.81 28.86
CA SER A 248 1.28 16.22 29.12
C SER A 248 2.48 16.91 29.78
N CYS A 249 2.67 18.20 29.51
CA CYS A 249 3.73 18.98 30.13
C CYS A 249 3.34 20.44 30.35
N ALA A 250 3.96 21.05 31.35
CA ALA A 250 4.00 22.48 31.56
C ALA A 250 5.31 23.12 31.06
N GLU A 251 6.41 22.35 31.09
CA GLU A 251 7.73 22.80 30.66
C GLU A 251 8.59 21.65 30.12
N THR A 252 9.58 21.97 29.29
CA THR A 252 10.45 21.00 28.61
C THR A 252 11.10 19.95 29.51
N PRO A 253 11.61 20.27 30.72
CA PRO A 253 12.19 19.24 31.60
C PRO A 253 11.26 18.08 31.97
N GLU A 254 9.96 18.22 31.76
CA GLU A 254 8.97 17.14 31.96
C GLU A 254 8.94 16.15 30.78
N CYS A 255 9.54 16.51 29.65
CA CYS A 255 9.46 15.82 28.37
C CYS A 255 10.78 15.19 27.97
N ARG A 256 11.40 14.30 28.76
CA ARG A 256 12.63 13.56 28.38
C ARG A 256 13.64 14.44 27.62
N ASP A 257 13.89 15.65 28.12
CA ASP A 257 14.59 16.72 27.40
C ASP A 257 16.03 16.34 27.00
N THR A 258 16.69 15.52 27.82
CA THR A 258 18.01 14.94 27.52
C THR A 258 18.02 13.96 26.34
N GLU A 259 16.84 13.52 25.89
CA GLU A 259 16.65 12.61 24.77
C GLU A 259 16.08 13.31 23.52
N GLY A 260 16.00 14.64 23.49
CA GLY A 260 15.54 15.39 22.32
C GLY A 260 14.02 15.56 22.21
N TYR A 261 13.33 15.59 23.35
CA TYR A 261 11.91 15.88 23.45
C TYR A 261 11.68 17.23 24.12
N ALA A 262 10.62 17.93 23.74
CA ALA A 262 10.31 19.26 24.24
C ALA A 262 8.83 19.41 24.59
N CYS A 263 8.54 20.36 25.47
CA CYS A 263 7.17 20.74 25.76
C CYS A 263 6.68 21.76 24.73
N TYR A 264 5.69 21.37 23.93
CA TYR A 264 5.10 22.22 22.91
C TYR A 264 3.98 23.11 23.48
N GLU A 265 3.55 24.13 22.73
CA GLU A 265 2.54 25.11 23.17
C GLU A 265 1.20 24.47 23.56
N GLN A 266 0.89 23.30 23.00
CA GLN A 266 -0.28 22.49 23.31
C GLN A 266 -0.16 21.76 24.66
N GLY A 267 0.97 21.88 25.37
CA GLY A 267 1.22 21.20 26.63
C GLY A 267 1.45 19.70 26.45
N ILE A 268 2.08 19.30 25.34
CA ILE A 268 2.48 17.91 25.06
C ILE A 268 3.98 17.77 24.90
N CYS A 269 4.49 16.61 25.34
CA CYS A 269 5.84 16.18 25.08
C CYS A 269 5.95 15.58 23.70
N PHE A 270 6.63 16.29 22.80
CA PHE A 270 6.82 15.90 21.42
C PHE A 270 8.32 15.94 21.06
N PRO A 271 8.81 15.12 20.12
CA PRO A 271 10.15 15.28 19.59
C PRO A 271 10.40 16.74 19.21
N GLY A 272 11.54 17.29 19.62
CA GLY A 272 11.81 18.70 19.39
C GLY A 272 13.21 19.10 19.83
N CYS A 273 13.83 19.99 19.07
CA CYS A 273 15.12 20.58 19.37
C CYS A 273 15.11 22.08 19.10
N ALA A 274 15.95 22.79 19.83
CA ALA A 274 16.15 24.23 19.71
C ALA A 274 17.55 24.58 20.21
N ASP A 275 17.96 25.86 20.09
CA ASP A 275 19.26 26.35 20.59
C ASP A 275 19.55 25.99 22.08
N TRP A 276 18.51 25.66 22.84
CA TRP A 276 18.57 25.34 24.27
C TRP A 276 18.23 23.87 24.61
N ILE A 277 17.87 23.05 23.61
CA ILE A 277 17.63 21.60 23.74
C ILE A 277 18.49 20.92 22.67
N PRO A 278 19.73 20.53 23.00
CA PRO A 278 20.60 19.87 22.03
C PRO A 278 20.06 18.49 21.71
N CYS A 279 20.22 18.09 20.45
CA CYS A 279 19.98 16.71 20.07
C CYS A 279 21.01 15.77 20.72
N PRO A 280 20.63 14.51 21.00
CA PRO A 280 21.58 13.51 21.48
C PRO A 280 22.74 13.32 20.51
N ASN A 281 23.88 12.82 21.00
CA ASN A 281 25.04 12.54 20.15
C ASN A 281 24.65 11.65 18.95
N GLY A 282 25.06 12.07 17.75
CA GLY A 282 24.68 11.43 16.47
C GLY A 282 23.45 12.03 15.80
N TYR A 283 22.87 13.09 16.38
CA TYR A 283 21.74 13.82 15.83
C TYR A 283 22.02 15.33 15.88
N ALA A 284 21.50 16.08 14.90
CA ALA A 284 21.44 17.53 14.93
C ALA A 284 20.01 18.02 14.77
N CYS A 285 19.84 19.29 15.11
CA CYS A 285 18.54 19.93 14.97
C CYS A 285 18.30 20.28 13.51
N GLY A 286 17.39 19.54 12.86
CA GLY A 286 16.98 19.82 11.50
C GLY A 286 16.16 21.11 11.39
N ASP A 287 15.98 21.62 10.17
CA ASP A 287 15.28 22.89 9.91
C ASP A 287 13.83 22.93 10.43
N GLN A 288 13.22 21.76 10.61
CA GLN A 288 11.86 21.61 11.15
C GLN A 288 11.83 21.61 12.69
N GLY A 289 12.97 21.78 13.36
CA GLY A 289 13.06 21.78 14.82
C GLY A 289 12.96 20.39 15.44
N PHE A 290 13.32 19.33 14.70
CA PHE A 290 13.39 17.95 15.20
C PHE A 290 14.81 17.41 15.10
N CYS A 291 15.18 16.51 16.02
CA CYS A 291 16.46 15.84 15.96
C CYS A 291 16.49 14.84 14.79
N VAL A 292 17.25 15.18 13.76
CA VAL A 292 17.55 14.31 12.62
C VAL A 292 18.95 13.74 12.80
N PRO A 293 19.26 12.54 12.28
CA PRO A 293 20.63 12.05 12.28
C PRO A 293 21.57 13.09 11.67
N ASP A 294 22.67 13.38 12.36
CA ASP A 294 23.75 14.22 11.85
C ASP A 294 25.04 13.60 12.37
N CYS A 295 25.74 12.94 11.46
CA CYS A 295 27.07 12.43 11.71
C CYS A 295 28.11 13.41 11.19
N SER A 296 29.28 13.40 11.81
CA SER A 296 30.52 13.88 11.22
C SER A 296 31.42 12.69 10.85
N PRO A 297 32.43 12.89 9.97
CA PRO A 297 33.42 11.86 9.68
C PRO A 297 34.06 11.31 10.97
N GLY A 298 33.78 10.03 11.27
CA GLY A 298 34.28 9.34 12.47
C GLY A 298 33.23 9.10 13.56
N ASP A 299 32.03 9.66 13.44
CA ASP A 299 30.95 9.45 14.42
C ASP A 299 30.24 8.10 14.24
N CYS A 300 30.31 7.56 13.03
CA CYS A 300 29.65 6.32 12.67
C CYS A 300 30.36 5.10 13.27
N THR A 301 29.60 4.29 14.01
CA THR A 301 30.07 3.03 14.59
C THR A 301 29.75 1.86 13.65
N GLY A 302 30.33 0.68 13.92
CA GLY A 302 30.03 -0.52 13.13
C GLY A 302 30.68 -0.58 11.74
N GLY A 303 31.58 0.35 11.40
CA GLY A 303 32.24 0.41 10.09
C GLY A 303 31.50 1.23 9.04
N LEU A 304 30.38 1.84 9.42
CA LEU A 304 29.66 2.83 8.62
C LEU A 304 30.49 4.11 8.47
N VAL A 305 30.22 4.89 7.43
CA VAL A 305 30.79 6.22 7.19
C VAL A 305 29.68 7.26 7.18
N CYS A 306 30.03 8.48 7.53
CA CYS A 306 29.08 9.57 7.41
C CYS A 306 28.94 9.97 5.94
N ASP A 307 27.73 9.88 5.40
CA ASP A 307 27.43 10.50 4.12
C ASP A 307 27.29 12.01 4.33
N GLU A 308 28.23 12.78 3.77
CA GLU A 308 28.26 14.23 3.91
C GLU A 308 27.03 14.91 3.29
N GLN A 309 26.29 14.23 2.41
CA GLN A 309 25.09 14.78 1.78
C GLN A 309 23.83 14.61 2.64
N SER A 310 23.60 13.42 3.18
CA SER A 310 22.44 13.13 4.02
C SER A 310 22.67 13.43 5.51
N GLY A 311 23.91 13.47 5.97
CA GLY A 311 24.23 13.50 7.40
C GLY A 311 23.97 12.15 8.10
N GLU A 312 23.75 11.07 7.34
CA GLU A 312 23.46 9.75 7.88
C GLU A 312 24.68 8.82 7.85
N CYS A 313 24.73 7.90 8.83
CA CYS A 313 25.72 6.83 8.83
C CYS A 313 25.31 5.74 7.85
N VAL A 314 25.98 5.70 6.69
CA VAL A 314 25.74 4.74 5.61
C VAL A 314 26.88 3.75 5.49
N ASP A 315 26.68 2.66 4.74
CA ASP A 315 27.80 1.78 4.40
C ASP A 315 28.89 2.54 3.64
N PRO A 316 30.18 2.27 3.91
CA PRO A 316 31.26 2.86 3.13
C PRO A 316 31.06 2.54 1.65
N PRO A 317 31.38 3.49 0.74
CA PRO A 317 31.43 3.19 -0.68
C PRO A 317 32.24 1.92 -0.91
N CYS A 318 31.67 1.02 -1.70
CA CYS A 318 32.37 -0.19 -2.08
C CYS A 318 33.68 0.17 -2.80
N THR A 319 34.64 -0.74 -2.76
CA THR A 319 35.80 -0.75 -3.64
C THR A 319 35.73 -1.92 -4.62
N PRO A 320 36.47 -1.89 -5.74
CA PRO A 320 36.58 -3.05 -6.62
C PRO A 320 36.93 -4.33 -5.85
N GLY A 321 36.06 -5.35 -5.95
CA GLY A 321 36.20 -6.64 -5.25
C GLY A 321 35.74 -6.68 -3.79
N SER A 322 35.17 -5.60 -3.25
CA SER A 322 34.57 -5.59 -1.91
C SER A 322 33.11 -6.04 -1.88
N CYS A 323 32.44 -6.03 -3.04
CA CYS A 323 31.06 -6.45 -3.15
C CYS A 323 30.93 -7.97 -2.97
N PRO A 324 29.78 -8.45 -2.44
CA PRO A 324 29.44 -9.86 -2.44
C PRO A 324 29.47 -10.46 -3.84
N ASN A 325 29.49 -11.80 -3.91
CA ASN A 325 29.45 -12.50 -5.20
C ASN A 325 28.27 -12.02 -6.05
N ASP A 326 28.46 -12.01 -7.37
CA ASP A 326 27.49 -11.59 -8.38
C ASP A 326 27.14 -10.09 -8.37
N LEU A 327 27.88 -9.28 -7.61
CA LEU A 327 27.80 -7.83 -7.61
C LEU A 327 29.17 -7.21 -7.92
N VAL A 328 29.16 -6.08 -8.61
CA VAL A 328 30.35 -5.24 -8.86
C VAL A 328 30.18 -3.89 -8.22
N CYS A 329 31.29 -3.29 -7.82
CA CYS A 329 31.25 -1.95 -7.29
C CYS A 329 31.05 -0.94 -8.43
N SER A 330 29.97 -0.16 -8.37
CA SER A 330 29.77 0.95 -9.28
C SER A 330 30.75 2.07 -8.95
N GLU A 331 31.60 2.43 -9.91
CA GLU A 331 32.52 3.57 -9.76
C GLU A 331 31.76 4.90 -9.67
N THR A 332 30.51 4.94 -10.16
CA THR A 332 29.67 6.15 -10.18
C THR A 332 28.98 6.37 -8.84
N THR A 333 28.36 5.32 -8.28
CA THR A 333 27.54 5.45 -7.07
C THR A 333 28.28 5.03 -5.81
N GLY A 334 29.40 4.30 -5.93
CA GLY A 334 30.05 3.67 -4.78
C GLY A 334 29.20 2.56 -4.15
N LYS A 335 28.15 2.07 -4.83
CA LYS A 335 27.28 0.99 -4.35
C LYS A 335 27.55 -0.30 -5.10
N CYS A 336 27.29 -1.43 -4.44
CA CYS A 336 27.35 -2.74 -5.08
C CYS A 336 26.13 -2.90 -5.99
N ILE A 337 26.37 -2.93 -7.30
CA ILE A 337 25.33 -3.13 -8.32
C ILE A 337 25.45 -4.54 -8.92
N PRO A 338 24.40 -5.08 -9.55
CA PRO A 338 24.46 -6.39 -10.18
C PRO A 338 25.60 -6.53 -11.20
N ASP A 339 26.39 -7.60 -11.09
CA ASP A 339 27.39 -7.96 -12.11
C ASP A 339 26.68 -8.60 -13.30
N LEU A 340 26.66 -7.91 -14.44
CA LEU A 340 26.07 -8.43 -15.67
C LEU A 340 27.00 -9.39 -16.43
N ASN A 341 28.24 -9.59 -15.97
CA ASN A 341 29.20 -10.47 -16.61
C ASN A 341 29.02 -11.91 -16.11
N GLY A 342 28.38 -12.77 -16.91
CA GLY A 342 28.38 -14.22 -16.70
C GLY A 342 27.00 -14.82 -16.42
N GLY A 343 26.00 -14.00 -16.07
CA GLY A 343 24.66 -14.50 -15.75
C GLY A 343 24.62 -15.30 -14.44
N PRO A 344 23.46 -15.83 -14.07
CA PRO A 344 23.28 -16.66 -12.88
C PRO A 344 23.81 -18.10 -13.05
N GLY A 345 24.65 -18.34 -14.06
CA GLY A 345 25.18 -19.65 -14.43
C GLY A 345 24.57 -20.25 -15.71
N PRO A 346 24.97 -21.48 -16.09
CA PRO A 346 24.54 -22.10 -17.35
C PRO A 346 23.06 -22.50 -17.33
N GLY A 347 22.29 -22.02 -18.31
CA GLY A 347 20.90 -22.44 -18.52
C GLY A 347 20.78 -23.84 -19.15
N PRO A 348 19.55 -24.40 -19.22
CA PRO A 348 18.25 -23.75 -18.98
C PRO A 348 17.72 -23.89 -17.53
N GLY A 349 18.59 -24.19 -16.55
CA GLY A 349 18.16 -24.46 -15.18
C GLY A 349 17.35 -25.75 -15.01
N PRO A 350 16.67 -25.94 -13.86
CA PRO A 350 15.87 -27.13 -13.60
C PRO A 350 14.63 -27.24 -14.52
N SER A 351 14.09 -28.44 -14.64
CA SER A 351 12.81 -28.67 -15.31
C SER A 351 11.64 -28.27 -14.40
N CYS A 352 10.63 -27.59 -14.95
CA CYS A 352 9.46 -27.11 -14.21
C CYS A 352 8.18 -27.86 -14.65
N PRO A 353 7.92 -29.08 -14.15
CA PRO A 353 6.81 -29.91 -14.63
C PRO A 353 5.42 -29.42 -14.15
N SER A 354 5.37 -28.59 -13.11
CA SER A 354 4.13 -28.22 -12.41
C SER A 354 3.72 -26.76 -12.63
N LEU A 355 4.11 -26.16 -13.76
CA LEU A 355 3.71 -24.78 -14.07
C LEU A 355 2.21 -24.70 -14.35
N PRO A 356 1.52 -23.64 -13.88
CA PRO A 356 0.12 -23.41 -14.23
C PRO A 356 -0.02 -23.14 -15.74
N THR A 357 -1.24 -23.14 -16.25
CA THR A 357 -1.44 -22.83 -17.69
C THR A 357 -1.15 -21.35 -17.95
N LYS A 358 -0.24 -21.08 -18.90
CA LYS A 358 0.14 -19.71 -19.30
C LYS A 358 -0.98 -18.97 -20.01
N ASP A 359 -1.55 -19.58 -21.04
CA ASP A 359 -2.46 -18.91 -21.97
C ASP A 359 -3.91 -19.35 -21.74
N CYS A 360 -4.82 -18.39 -21.70
CA CYS A 360 -6.25 -18.67 -21.73
C CYS A 360 -6.68 -19.04 -23.17
N VAL A 361 -7.16 -20.26 -23.36
CA VAL A 361 -7.53 -20.83 -24.68
C VAL A 361 -9.04 -20.91 -24.92
N GLN A 362 -9.84 -20.42 -23.98
CA GLN A 362 -11.30 -20.36 -24.08
C GLN A 362 -11.74 -19.17 -24.97
N ASP A 363 -13.04 -18.91 -25.04
CA ASP A 363 -13.53 -17.78 -25.83
C ASP A 363 -13.14 -16.41 -25.22
N PRO A 364 -13.13 -15.34 -26.03
CA PRO A 364 -12.77 -13.99 -25.57
C PRO A 364 -13.60 -13.46 -24.40
N ALA A 365 -14.86 -13.85 -24.23
CA ALA A 365 -15.65 -13.37 -23.09
C ALA A 365 -15.17 -14.05 -21.80
N TYR A 366 -14.90 -15.35 -21.84
CA TYR A 366 -14.33 -16.08 -20.70
C TYR A 366 -12.91 -15.59 -20.33
N CYS A 367 -12.04 -15.43 -21.33
CA CYS A 367 -10.66 -15.01 -21.06
C CYS A 367 -10.54 -13.55 -20.62
N GLY A 368 -11.52 -12.72 -21.00
CA GLY A 368 -11.56 -11.28 -20.67
C GLY A 368 -12.42 -10.98 -19.45
N GLU A 369 -12.90 -12.01 -18.75
CA GLU A 369 -13.64 -11.86 -17.52
C GLU A 369 -12.76 -11.18 -16.46
N LEU A 370 -13.28 -10.10 -15.89
CA LEU A 370 -12.62 -9.36 -14.82
C LEU A 370 -12.92 -10.03 -13.49
N LEU A 371 -11.87 -10.36 -12.74
CA LEU A 371 -11.96 -11.18 -11.53
C LEU A 371 -11.00 -10.64 -10.47
N PRO A 372 -11.30 -10.87 -9.18
CA PRO A 372 -10.29 -10.65 -8.14
C PRO A 372 -9.08 -11.56 -8.40
N PHE A 373 -7.89 -11.09 -8.06
CA PHE A 373 -6.65 -11.85 -8.25
C PHE A 373 -6.49 -12.91 -7.15
N GLU A 374 -7.08 -14.08 -7.39
CA GLU A 374 -7.14 -15.16 -6.39
C GLU A 374 -6.49 -16.48 -6.86
N PRO A 375 -5.79 -17.24 -5.98
CA PRO A 375 -5.53 -16.91 -4.58
C PRO A 375 -4.56 -15.72 -4.44
N VAL A 376 -4.70 -14.94 -3.36
CA VAL A 376 -3.83 -13.79 -3.07
C VAL A 376 -2.35 -14.16 -2.96
N MET A 377 -2.03 -15.38 -2.55
CA MET A 377 -0.65 -15.90 -2.56
C MET A 377 -0.54 -17.14 -3.43
N GLY A 378 0.60 -17.32 -4.10
CA GLY A 378 0.86 -18.51 -4.88
C GLY A 378 2.34 -18.69 -5.24
N PRO A 379 2.68 -19.65 -6.11
CA PRO A 379 4.07 -19.94 -6.45
C PRO A 379 4.78 -18.71 -7.04
N GLY A 380 5.71 -18.15 -6.26
CA GLY A 380 6.50 -16.99 -6.64
C GLY A 380 5.81 -15.63 -6.58
N TYR A 381 4.59 -15.50 -6.03
CA TYR A 381 3.91 -14.20 -5.91
C TYR A 381 3.15 -13.99 -4.60
N ASP A 382 2.97 -12.72 -4.24
CA ASP A 382 2.17 -12.25 -3.11
C ASP A 382 1.37 -10.99 -3.51
N ASN A 383 0.04 -11.13 -3.57
CA ASN A 383 -0.93 -10.05 -3.80
C ASN A 383 -1.36 -9.49 -2.44
N TYR A 384 -0.57 -8.53 -1.95
CA TYR A 384 -0.70 -7.99 -0.60
C TYR A 384 -1.54 -6.71 -0.60
N PRO A 385 -2.20 -6.35 0.52
CA PRO A 385 -3.01 -5.14 0.59
C PRO A 385 -2.18 -3.86 0.41
N LEU A 386 -2.67 -2.95 -0.43
CA LEU A 386 -2.04 -1.67 -0.77
C LEU A 386 -2.96 -0.49 -0.45
N ASN A 387 -2.40 0.69 -0.17
CA ASN A 387 -3.14 1.96 -0.17
C ASN A 387 -4.47 1.93 0.64
N GLY A 388 -4.43 1.40 1.87
CA GLY A 388 -5.59 1.28 2.76
C GLY A 388 -6.50 0.08 2.49
N GLU A 389 -6.13 -0.80 1.56
CA GLU A 389 -6.75 -2.12 1.45
C GLU A 389 -6.50 -2.97 2.70
N THR A 390 -7.34 -3.98 2.85
CA THR A 390 -7.14 -5.06 3.81
C THR A 390 -7.11 -6.39 3.06
N LEU A 391 -6.72 -7.48 3.72
CA LEU A 391 -6.79 -8.81 3.12
C LEU A 391 -8.21 -9.18 2.67
N ASN A 392 -9.23 -8.64 3.33
CA ASN A 392 -10.65 -8.87 3.01
C ASN A 392 -11.20 -7.91 1.95
N ASN A 393 -10.46 -6.84 1.62
CA ASN A 393 -10.90 -5.83 0.67
C ASN A 393 -9.71 -5.29 -0.12
N GLN A 394 -9.28 -6.06 -1.12
CA GLN A 394 -8.30 -5.65 -2.12
C GLN A 394 -9.02 -5.11 -3.37
N TYR A 395 -9.65 -3.94 -3.21
CA TYR A 395 -10.50 -3.35 -4.24
C TYR A 395 -9.74 -2.94 -5.51
N ARG A 396 -8.39 -2.90 -5.47
CA ARG A 396 -7.48 -2.57 -6.58
C ARG A 396 -6.91 -3.80 -7.26
N SER A 397 -7.23 -5.01 -6.79
CA SER A 397 -6.66 -6.28 -7.28
C SER A 397 -7.60 -7.05 -8.20
N TYR A 398 -8.29 -6.35 -9.11
CA TYR A 398 -9.08 -6.99 -10.16
C TYR A 398 -8.33 -6.95 -11.49
N ALA A 399 -8.16 -8.12 -12.08
CA ALA A 399 -7.48 -8.27 -13.36
C ALA A 399 -8.22 -9.28 -14.22
N ARG A 400 -8.10 -9.14 -15.53
CA ARG A 400 -8.68 -10.11 -16.45
C ARG A 400 -8.06 -11.48 -16.27
N ARG A 401 -8.87 -12.51 -16.47
CA ARG A 401 -8.45 -13.91 -16.33
C ARG A 401 -7.17 -14.23 -17.12
N ASP A 402 -7.04 -13.74 -18.35
CA ASP A 402 -5.85 -13.99 -19.17
C ASP A 402 -4.58 -13.30 -18.66
N LEU A 403 -4.70 -12.10 -18.10
CA LEU A 403 -3.61 -11.42 -17.39
C LEU A 403 -3.21 -12.19 -16.13
N GLN A 404 -4.17 -12.59 -15.30
CA GLN A 404 -3.88 -13.36 -14.10
C GLN A 404 -3.15 -14.67 -14.41
N MET A 405 -3.59 -15.41 -15.44
CA MET A 405 -2.96 -16.65 -15.86
C MET A 405 -1.51 -16.46 -16.29
N LEU A 406 -1.23 -15.39 -17.06
CA LEU A 406 0.12 -15.08 -17.51
C LEU A 406 1.03 -14.72 -16.33
N VAL A 407 0.58 -13.86 -15.42
CA VAL A 407 1.36 -13.45 -14.24
C VAL A 407 1.64 -14.65 -13.34
N LYS A 408 0.61 -15.43 -12.98
CA LYS A 408 0.74 -16.65 -12.16
C LYS A 408 1.69 -17.67 -12.77
N TRP A 409 1.69 -17.81 -14.10
CA TRP A 409 2.63 -18.68 -14.79
C TRP A 409 4.06 -18.13 -14.78
N ALA A 410 4.24 -16.83 -15.02
CA ALA A 410 5.55 -16.21 -15.08
C ALA A 410 6.24 -16.19 -13.70
N THR A 411 5.49 -15.95 -12.62
CA THR A 411 6.02 -16.01 -11.25
C THR A 411 6.37 -17.43 -10.85
N ALA A 412 5.51 -18.42 -11.13
CA ALA A 412 5.81 -19.84 -10.92
C ALA A 412 7.01 -20.32 -11.75
N TYR A 413 7.18 -19.76 -12.96
CA TYR A 413 8.32 -20.04 -13.82
C TYR A 413 9.63 -19.57 -13.17
N VAL A 414 9.67 -18.34 -12.67
CA VAL A 414 10.85 -17.78 -12.00
C VAL A 414 11.15 -18.55 -10.72
N ASP A 415 10.15 -18.78 -9.87
CA ASP A 415 10.29 -19.54 -8.61
C ASP A 415 10.93 -20.91 -8.85
N CYS A 416 10.45 -21.65 -9.85
CA CYS A 416 11.04 -22.93 -10.22
C CYS A 416 12.44 -22.81 -10.84
N LYS A 417 12.63 -21.91 -11.82
CA LYS A 417 13.88 -21.82 -12.58
C LYS A 417 15.04 -21.26 -11.77
N ALA A 418 14.75 -20.32 -10.88
CA ALA A 418 15.73 -19.65 -10.04
C ALA A 418 15.81 -20.25 -8.62
N ALA A 419 15.24 -21.45 -8.40
CA ALA A 419 15.22 -22.11 -7.09
C ALA A 419 16.62 -22.33 -6.51
N ASP A 420 17.61 -22.60 -7.37
CA ASP A 420 19.00 -22.85 -6.97
C ASP A 420 19.88 -21.58 -7.07
N TRP A 421 19.32 -20.41 -7.41
CA TRP A 421 20.10 -19.18 -7.48
C TRP A 421 20.29 -18.60 -6.07
N GLU A 422 21.55 -18.43 -5.69
CA GLU A 422 21.93 -17.89 -4.37
C GLU A 422 21.77 -16.37 -4.26
N THR A 423 21.62 -15.67 -5.40
CA THR A 423 21.35 -14.23 -5.44
C THR A 423 19.91 -13.92 -5.00
N GLY A 424 19.60 -12.65 -4.79
CA GLY A 424 18.24 -12.21 -4.43
C GLY A 424 17.92 -12.37 -2.95
N ASN A 425 16.74 -11.89 -2.54
CA ASN A 425 16.22 -12.11 -1.19
C ASN A 425 15.35 -13.38 -1.07
N GLY A 426 15.07 -14.07 -2.18
CA GLY A 426 14.34 -15.33 -2.21
C GLY A 426 12.84 -15.25 -1.90
N PHE A 427 12.28 -14.05 -1.74
CA PHE A 427 10.87 -13.89 -1.43
C PHE A 427 9.98 -13.88 -2.68
N PRO A 428 8.67 -14.20 -2.55
CA PRO A 428 7.70 -14.04 -3.64
C PRO A 428 7.63 -12.60 -4.15
N LEU A 429 7.28 -12.42 -5.42
CA LEU A 429 7.12 -11.12 -6.07
C LEU A 429 5.83 -10.43 -5.61
N GLY A 430 5.92 -9.20 -5.11
CA GLY A 430 4.77 -8.39 -4.73
C GLY A 430 3.97 -7.92 -5.95
N LEU A 431 2.65 -8.10 -5.91
CA LEU A 431 1.72 -7.59 -6.91
C LEU A 431 1.09 -6.27 -6.43
N GLY A 432 0.91 -5.36 -7.38
CA GLY A 432 0.50 -3.98 -7.19
C GLY A 432 -0.94 -3.69 -7.62
N ASP A 433 -1.18 -2.41 -7.92
CA ASP A 433 -2.43 -1.93 -8.52
C ASP A 433 -2.76 -2.71 -9.82
N MET A 434 -4.03 -3.07 -9.96
CA MET A 434 -4.67 -3.59 -11.18
C MET A 434 -5.89 -2.68 -11.46
N SER A 435 -7.04 -3.19 -11.90
CA SER A 435 -8.28 -2.40 -11.93
C SER A 435 -9.14 -2.60 -10.67
N GLU A 436 -10.21 -1.81 -10.55
CA GLU A 436 -11.31 -2.12 -9.63
C GLU A 436 -12.25 -3.18 -10.21
N ALA A 437 -13.20 -3.65 -9.38
CA ALA A 437 -14.15 -4.72 -9.75
C ALA A 437 -15.04 -4.39 -10.95
N ASP A 438 -15.29 -3.11 -11.21
CA ASP A 438 -16.07 -2.63 -12.35
C ASP A 438 -15.20 -2.28 -13.57
N GLY A 439 -13.89 -2.51 -13.49
CA GLY A 439 -12.92 -2.18 -14.52
C GLY A 439 -12.45 -0.72 -14.49
N SER A 440 -12.88 0.07 -13.51
CA SER A 440 -12.38 1.43 -13.34
C SER A 440 -10.94 1.45 -12.79
N ILE A 441 -10.32 2.62 -12.91
CA ILE A 441 -8.96 2.89 -12.43
C ILE A 441 -8.91 2.70 -10.91
N PRO A 442 -7.91 2.02 -10.35
CA PRO A 442 -7.80 1.76 -8.91
C PRO A 442 -7.79 3.07 -8.10
N GLY A 443 -8.63 3.14 -7.07
CA GLY A 443 -8.85 4.32 -6.24
C GLY A 443 -10.09 5.14 -6.61
N THR A 444 -10.74 4.84 -7.75
CA THR A 444 -12.00 5.48 -8.16
C THR A 444 -13.11 5.26 -7.14
N SER A 445 -13.24 4.07 -6.54
CA SER A 445 -14.19 3.80 -5.45
C SER A 445 -13.95 4.68 -4.22
N CYS A 446 -12.73 5.18 -4.05
CA CYS A 446 -12.33 6.09 -2.98
C CYS A 446 -12.34 7.57 -3.40
N GLY A 447 -12.96 7.89 -4.54
CA GLY A 447 -13.22 9.25 -4.98
C GLY A 447 -12.09 9.93 -5.76
N SER A 448 -10.93 9.28 -5.91
CA SER A 448 -9.81 9.80 -6.70
C SER A 448 -9.05 8.65 -7.38
N PRO A 449 -9.10 8.56 -8.72
CA PRO A 449 -8.27 7.61 -9.46
C PRO A 449 -6.79 7.75 -9.06
N GLY A 450 -6.15 6.64 -8.72
CA GLY A 450 -4.72 6.59 -8.37
C GLY A 450 -3.79 6.65 -9.59
N HIS A 451 -4.33 6.45 -10.79
CA HIS A 451 -3.57 6.40 -12.04
C HIS A 451 -4.20 7.27 -13.14
N PRO A 452 -3.45 7.64 -14.19
CA PRO A 452 -3.98 8.40 -15.33
C PRO A 452 -5.07 7.64 -16.11
N PRO A 453 -6.03 8.36 -16.73
CA PRO A 453 -7.03 7.76 -17.61
C PRO A 453 -6.43 6.92 -18.74
N GLY A 454 -7.03 5.76 -19.02
CA GLY A 454 -6.55 4.82 -20.02
C GLY A 454 -5.44 3.86 -19.56
N THR A 455 -5.15 3.82 -18.25
CA THR A 455 -4.29 2.82 -17.60
C THR A 455 -5.06 2.11 -16.51
N HIS A 456 -4.78 0.83 -16.28
CA HIS A 456 -5.44 0.02 -15.26
C HIS A 456 -6.97 -0.04 -15.43
N GLU A 457 -7.44 0.18 -16.66
CA GLU A 457 -8.84 0.08 -17.04
C GLU A 457 -9.13 -1.32 -17.57
N ASP A 458 -10.34 -1.84 -17.29
CA ASP A 458 -10.84 -3.13 -17.75
C ASP A 458 -9.92 -4.33 -17.43
N GLY A 459 -9.00 -4.20 -16.45
CA GLY A 459 -8.08 -5.23 -15.99
C GLY A 459 -7.02 -5.67 -17.01
N TYR A 460 -6.63 -4.79 -17.94
CA TYR A 460 -5.57 -5.04 -18.94
C TYR A 460 -4.15 -4.87 -18.41
N ASP A 461 -4.03 -4.16 -17.30
CA ASP A 461 -2.77 -3.71 -16.76
C ASP A 461 -2.59 -4.19 -15.31
N ILE A 462 -1.33 -4.25 -14.89
CA ILE A 462 -0.93 -4.58 -13.52
C ILE A 462 0.44 -3.96 -13.23
N ASP A 463 0.55 -3.36 -12.05
CA ASP A 463 1.81 -2.93 -11.47
C ASP A 463 2.41 -4.09 -10.66
N ILE A 464 3.69 -4.35 -10.83
CA ILE A 464 4.37 -5.50 -10.22
C ILE A 464 5.70 -5.03 -9.66
N ALA A 465 6.03 -5.40 -8.44
CA ALA A 465 7.35 -5.08 -7.88
C ALA A 465 8.49 -5.67 -8.72
N TYR A 466 9.71 -5.19 -8.50
CA TYR A 466 10.92 -5.88 -8.93
C TYR A 466 11.30 -6.95 -7.90
N TYR A 467 12.00 -8.01 -8.33
CA TYR A 467 12.72 -8.84 -7.35
C TYR A 467 13.85 -8.01 -6.75
N GLN A 468 14.06 -8.12 -5.45
CA GLN A 468 15.03 -7.35 -4.67
C GLN A 468 16.15 -8.26 -4.16
N ASN A 469 17.33 -7.68 -3.95
CA ASN A 469 18.48 -8.41 -3.44
C ASN A 469 18.49 -8.49 -1.91
N SER A 470 19.26 -9.44 -1.38
CA SER A 470 19.38 -9.70 0.05
C SER A 470 20.22 -8.65 0.80
N LEU A 471 20.97 -7.79 0.10
CA LEU A 471 21.83 -6.79 0.75
C LEU A 471 21.06 -5.82 1.64
N THR A 472 19.81 -5.59 1.28
CA THR A 472 18.94 -4.64 1.96
C THR A 472 18.26 -5.22 3.20
N GLY A 473 18.43 -6.52 3.47
CA GLY A 473 17.76 -7.22 4.58
C GLY A 473 16.22 -7.22 4.47
N GLN A 474 15.66 -6.88 3.31
CA GLN A 474 14.22 -6.70 3.16
C GLN A 474 13.49 -8.05 3.22
N PRO A 475 12.38 -8.14 3.97
CA PRO A 475 11.69 -9.40 4.23
C PRO A 475 10.69 -9.83 3.13
N ASN A 476 10.62 -9.10 2.01
CA ASN A 476 9.71 -9.40 0.89
C ASN A 476 10.15 -8.65 -0.39
N ASN A 477 9.43 -8.85 -1.51
CA ASN A 477 9.59 -8.07 -2.75
C ASN A 477 8.38 -7.18 -3.02
N TYR A 478 7.98 -6.37 -2.03
CA TYR A 478 6.87 -5.43 -2.20
C TYR A 478 7.30 -4.21 -3.02
N LEU A 479 6.30 -3.45 -3.51
CA LEU A 479 6.48 -2.25 -4.32
C LEU A 479 7.28 -1.22 -3.51
N ARG A 480 8.60 -1.22 -3.72
CA ARG A 480 9.58 -0.33 -3.11
C ARG A 480 10.61 0.06 -4.16
N ALA A 481 11.14 1.27 -4.02
CA ALA A 481 12.20 1.76 -4.87
C ALA A 481 13.37 0.77 -4.90
N VAL A 482 13.97 0.54 -6.08
CA VAL A 482 15.14 -0.33 -6.22
C VAL A 482 16.47 0.42 -6.33
N CYS A 483 16.43 1.73 -6.08
CA CYS A 483 17.45 2.72 -6.37
C CYS A 483 17.25 3.93 -5.43
N ASP A 484 18.17 4.89 -5.46
CA ASP A 484 17.89 6.21 -4.90
C ASP A 484 16.88 6.93 -5.79
N TYR A 485 15.91 7.58 -5.16
CA TYR A 485 14.77 8.22 -5.82
C TYR A 485 14.43 9.60 -5.24
N THR A 486 15.27 10.12 -4.34
CA THR A 486 15.07 11.42 -3.70
C THR A 486 16.20 12.38 -4.05
N ILE A 487 15.86 13.64 -4.30
CA ILE A 487 16.83 14.75 -4.40
C ILE A 487 16.42 15.80 -3.38
N ASN A 488 17.34 16.18 -2.48
CA ASN A 488 17.08 17.14 -1.40
C ASN A 488 15.84 16.78 -0.55
N GLY A 489 15.67 15.49 -0.24
CA GLY A 489 14.52 14.99 0.52
C GLY A 489 13.19 14.89 -0.25
N ALA A 490 13.12 15.39 -1.49
CA ALA A 490 11.91 15.30 -2.31
C ALA A 490 11.92 14.03 -3.17
N ASN A 491 10.80 13.30 -3.19
CA ASN A 491 10.60 12.16 -4.09
C ASN A 491 10.59 12.64 -5.56
N GLN A 492 11.44 12.02 -6.38
CA GLN A 492 11.55 12.32 -7.81
C GLN A 492 10.63 11.47 -8.67
N TYR A 493 10.03 10.44 -8.08
CA TYR A 493 9.15 9.48 -8.72
C TYR A 493 9.82 8.62 -9.79
N HIS A 494 11.14 8.67 -9.89
CA HIS A 494 11.97 7.82 -10.74
C HIS A 494 13.31 7.58 -10.05
N CYS A 495 14.08 6.61 -10.52
CA CYS A 495 15.43 6.39 -10.05
C CYS A 495 16.36 7.52 -10.49
N VAL A 496 17.04 8.13 -9.53
CA VAL A 496 18.11 9.10 -9.78
C VAL A 496 19.50 8.48 -9.69
N SER A 497 19.57 7.16 -9.53
CA SER A 497 20.79 6.36 -9.47
C SER A 497 20.59 4.97 -10.06
N GLU A 498 21.67 4.23 -10.26
CA GLU A 498 21.62 2.83 -10.70
C GLU A 498 20.86 1.94 -9.69
N PRO A 499 20.09 0.94 -10.15
CA PRO A 499 19.25 0.11 -9.27
C PRO A 499 20.09 -0.91 -8.48
N TYR A 500 20.62 -0.48 -7.34
CA TYR A 500 21.48 -1.29 -6.47
C TYR A 500 20.71 -2.25 -5.56
N MET A 501 19.39 -2.14 -5.44
CA MET A 501 18.56 -3.05 -4.62
C MET A 501 17.85 -4.12 -5.46
N MET A 502 17.94 -4.06 -6.79
CA MET A 502 17.25 -5.00 -7.69
C MET A 502 18.01 -6.33 -7.81
N ASP A 503 17.30 -7.46 -7.67
CA ASP A 503 17.74 -8.73 -8.24
C ASP A 503 17.45 -8.70 -9.74
N VAL A 504 18.44 -8.23 -10.51
CA VAL A 504 18.33 -8.05 -11.95
C VAL A 504 18.03 -9.37 -12.67
N TRP A 505 18.59 -10.48 -12.19
CA TRP A 505 18.49 -11.76 -12.90
C TRP A 505 17.09 -12.32 -12.80
N ARG A 506 16.49 -12.34 -11.60
CA ARG A 506 15.09 -12.80 -11.45
C ARG A 506 14.10 -11.85 -12.11
N SER A 507 14.35 -10.54 -12.01
CA SER A 507 13.51 -9.53 -12.67
C SER A 507 13.56 -9.67 -14.20
N ALA A 508 14.74 -9.85 -14.80
CA ALA A 508 14.88 -10.08 -16.23
C ALA A 508 14.29 -11.42 -16.68
N LEU A 509 14.45 -12.49 -15.88
CA LEU A 509 13.83 -13.79 -16.17
C LEU A 509 12.31 -13.69 -16.17
N PHE A 510 11.73 -12.96 -15.21
CA PHE A 510 10.30 -12.69 -15.13
C PHE A 510 9.79 -11.95 -16.35
N ILE A 511 10.45 -10.85 -16.74
CA ILE A 511 10.14 -10.07 -17.93
C ILE A 511 10.22 -10.93 -19.20
N GLY A 512 11.28 -11.73 -19.34
CA GLY A 512 11.42 -12.67 -20.46
C GLY A 512 10.31 -13.73 -20.50
N ALA A 513 9.87 -14.22 -19.34
CA ALA A 513 8.74 -15.13 -19.24
C ALA A 513 7.45 -14.44 -19.73
N LEU A 514 7.16 -13.22 -19.27
CA LEU A 514 6.02 -12.43 -19.72
C LEU A 514 6.03 -12.20 -21.24
N PHE A 515 7.17 -11.84 -21.83
CA PHE A 515 7.30 -11.68 -23.29
C PHE A 515 7.10 -12.97 -24.09
N SER A 516 7.13 -14.13 -23.44
CA SER A 516 6.80 -15.40 -24.11
C SER A 516 5.33 -15.51 -24.50
N SER A 517 4.45 -14.66 -23.98
CA SER A 517 3.05 -14.57 -24.42
C SER A 517 2.90 -13.59 -25.57
N PRO A 518 2.23 -13.96 -26.67
CA PRO A 518 1.93 -13.01 -27.74
C PRO A 518 0.94 -11.91 -27.30
N ARG A 519 0.29 -12.07 -26.14
CA ARG A 519 -0.66 -11.12 -25.55
C ARG A 519 0.03 -9.92 -24.92
N THR A 520 1.28 -10.07 -24.50
CA THR A 520 2.07 -8.98 -23.91
C THR A 520 2.21 -7.85 -24.92
N ARG A 521 1.69 -6.69 -24.53
CA ARG A 521 1.74 -5.47 -25.32
C ARG A 521 3.04 -4.75 -25.06
N VAL A 522 3.20 -4.30 -23.83
CA VAL A 522 4.35 -3.56 -23.36
C VAL A 522 4.59 -3.97 -21.91
N ILE A 523 5.85 -4.05 -21.53
CA ILE A 523 6.27 -3.99 -20.14
C ILE A 523 7.05 -2.71 -20.06
N GLY A 524 6.73 -1.82 -19.15
CA GLY A 524 7.63 -0.72 -18.89
C GLY A 524 8.22 -0.77 -17.49
N VAL A 525 9.33 -0.06 -17.36
CA VAL A 525 10.17 -0.04 -16.18
C VAL A 525 10.74 1.37 -15.98
N ASP A 526 11.37 1.57 -14.83
CA ASP A 526 12.15 2.77 -14.57
C ASP A 526 13.30 2.93 -15.59
N GLY A 527 13.65 4.18 -15.91
CA GLY A 527 14.74 4.53 -16.81
C GLY A 527 16.09 3.92 -16.48
N MET A 528 16.48 3.98 -15.21
CA MET A 528 17.75 3.44 -14.73
C MET A 528 17.71 1.90 -14.67
N ALA A 529 16.52 1.31 -14.53
CA ALA A 529 16.34 -0.14 -14.56
C ALA A 529 16.39 -0.72 -15.98
N GLY A 530 15.83 0.00 -16.97
CA GLY A 530 15.61 -0.51 -18.34
C GLY A 530 16.86 -1.02 -19.06
N SER A 531 17.97 -0.26 -19.02
CA SER A 531 19.23 -0.68 -19.65
C SER A 531 19.81 -1.94 -19.00
N THR A 532 19.75 -2.00 -17.67
CA THR A 532 20.27 -3.10 -16.86
C THR A 532 19.46 -4.38 -17.06
N LEU A 533 18.14 -4.27 -17.09
CA LEU A 533 17.22 -5.37 -17.37
C LEU A 533 17.34 -5.89 -18.80
N SER A 534 17.48 -5.01 -19.80
CA SER A 534 17.66 -5.42 -21.20
C SER A 534 18.92 -6.25 -21.38
N LYS A 535 20.05 -5.79 -20.85
CA LYS A 535 21.33 -6.52 -20.91
C LYS A 535 21.26 -7.86 -20.19
N ALA A 536 20.61 -7.91 -19.03
CA ALA A 536 20.40 -9.16 -18.31
C ALA A 536 19.51 -10.14 -19.10
N LEU A 537 18.45 -9.63 -19.74
CA LEU A 537 17.56 -10.43 -20.58
C LEU A 537 18.30 -11.03 -21.78
N ASP A 538 19.17 -10.28 -22.44
CA ASP A 538 20.03 -10.77 -23.53
C ASP A 538 20.90 -11.95 -23.07
N VAL A 539 21.58 -11.81 -21.92
CA VAL A 539 22.41 -12.88 -21.33
C VAL A 539 21.56 -14.12 -21.01
N LEU A 540 20.39 -13.94 -20.41
CA LEU A 540 19.49 -15.06 -20.08
C LEU A 540 18.96 -15.76 -21.33
N CYS A 541 18.71 -15.02 -22.41
CA CYS A 541 18.31 -15.56 -23.70
C CYS A 541 19.41 -16.37 -24.37
N ASP A 542 20.63 -15.83 -24.42
CA ASP A 542 21.81 -16.52 -24.97
C ASP A 542 22.13 -17.83 -24.22
N GLN A 543 21.87 -17.83 -22.91
CA GLN A 543 22.08 -18.99 -22.04
C GLN A 543 20.89 -19.96 -22.02
N GLY A 544 19.77 -19.64 -22.67
CA GLY A 544 18.58 -20.50 -22.76
C GLY A 544 17.75 -20.58 -21.47
N TRP A 545 17.84 -19.59 -20.58
CA TRP A 545 17.00 -19.49 -19.38
C TRP A 545 15.56 -19.06 -19.71
N VAL A 546 15.40 -18.20 -20.71
CA VAL A 546 14.12 -17.62 -21.12
C VAL A 546 13.48 -18.49 -22.21
N PRO A 547 12.15 -18.69 -22.19
CA PRO A 547 11.46 -19.39 -23.28
C PRO A 547 11.75 -18.73 -24.63
N ALA A 548 11.95 -19.52 -25.68
CA ALA A 548 12.37 -19.02 -26.99
C ALA A 548 11.52 -17.85 -27.52
N GLN A 549 10.20 -17.89 -27.33
CA GLN A 549 9.30 -16.80 -27.74
C GLN A 549 9.58 -15.48 -27.02
N GLY A 550 10.01 -15.53 -25.76
CA GLY A 550 10.38 -14.34 -24.98
C GLY A 550 11.73 -13.74 -25.40
N CYS A 551 12.54 -14.47 -26.15
CA CYS A 551 13.81 -14.01 -26.71
C CYS A 551 13.69 -13.44 -28.13
N GLU A 552 12.51 -13.50 -28.74
CA GLU A 552 12.29 -12.91 -30.05
C GLU A 552 12.25 -11.38 -29.90
N PRO A 553 13.13 -10.61 -30.56
CA PRO A 553 13.14 -9.15 -30.44
C PRO A 553 11.80 -8.49 -30.83
N ALA A 554 11.03 -9.15 -31.69
CA ALA A 554 9.70 -8.69 -32.07
C ALA A 554 8.63 -8.81 -30.97
N ASN A 555 8.93 -9.53 -29.88
CA ASN A 555 8.05 -9.69 -28.73
C ASN A 555 8.50 -8.86 -27.53
N GLN A 556 9.75 -8.42 -27.49
CA GLN A 556 10.33 -7.62 -26.41
C GLN A 556 10.05 -6.14 -26.62
N ASP A 557 8.88 -5.68 -26.18
CA ASP A 557 8.54 -4.26 -26.11
C ASP A 557 8.74 -3.79 -24.67
N LEU A 558 10.01 -3.57 -24.29
CA LEU A 558 10.39 -3.01 -23.00
C LEU A 558 10.46 -1.48 -23.11
N ALA A 559 9.53 -0.79 -22.46
CA ALA A 559 9.52 0.66 -22.35
C ALA A 559 10.30 1.12 -21.10
N CYS A 560 10.96 2.27 -21.16
CA CYS A 560 11.65 2.84 -20.01
C CYS A 560 11.32 4.32 -19.89
N GLU A 561 11.29 4.84 -18.68
CA GLU A 561 11.27 6.29 -18.44
C GLU A 561 12.62 6.89 -18.86
N VAL A 562 12.72 7.54 -20.02
CA VAL A 562 13.95 8.27 -20.37
C VAL A 562 13.72 9.76 -20.21
N GLU A 563 14.45 10.39 -19.29
CA GLU A 563 14.72 11.82 -19.43
C GLU A 563 15.53 11.98 -20.73
N SER A 564 14.98 12.73 -21.68
CA SER A 564 15.61 12.96 -22.99
C SER A 564 17.07 13.40 -22.82
N GLY A 565 18.03 12.49 -23.02
CA GLY A 565 19.46 12.84 -22.91
C GLY A 565 20.44 11.76 -22.47
N VAL A 566 20.00 10.63 -21.91
CA VAL A 566 20.91 9.50 -21.57
C VAL A 566 21.05 8.53 -22.75
N ASP A 567 22.29 8.35 -23.22
CA ASP A 567 22.69 7.76 -24.50
C ASP A 567 22.13 6.33 -24.78
N GLY A 568 21.25 6.23 -25.79
CA GLY A 568 21.54 5.41 -26.99
C GLY A 568 21.29 3.89 -26.98
N GLY A 569 20.50 3.31 -26.06
CA GLY A 569 20.27 1.85 -26.08
C GLY A 569 18.88 1.40 -25.65
N LEU A 570 18.16 0.76 -26.59
CA LEU A 570 16.97 -0.13 -26.47
C LEU A 570 15.74 0.33 -25.65
N CYS A 571 15.83 1.40 -24.88
CA CYS A 571 14.71 2.06 -24.26
C CYS A 571 14.03 2.96 -25.30
N TRP A 572 12.84 2.55 -25.76
CA TRP A 572 12.08 3.32 -26.72
C TRP A 572 11.57 4.62 -26.05
N GLU A 573 12.18 5.74 -26.41
CA GLU A 573 11.67 7.09 -26.13
C GLU A 573 10.16 7.15 -26.41
N GLU A 574 9.41 7.81 -25.52
CA GLU A 574 7.98 8.18 -25.52
C GLU A 574 7.19 8.07 -26.85
N ASN A 575 7.17 6.91 -27.52
CA ASN A 575 6.56 6.74 -28.84
C ASN A 575 5.05 6.49 -28.76
N GLY A 576 4.38 7.09 -27.77
CA GLY A 576 2.94 6.97 -27.62
C GLY A 576 2.47 5.56 -27.24
N SER A 577 3.33 4.73 -26.64
CA SER A 577 2.95 3.44 -26.06
C SER A 577 2.10 3.56 -24.79
N GLY A 578 1.80 4.80 -24.35
CA GLY A 578 0.98 5.08 -23.17
C GLY A 578 1.72 4.84 -21.86
N TRP A 579 3.00 5.22 -21.80
CA TRP A 579 3.88 5.02 -20.66
C TRP A 579 4.09 6.33 -19.88
N PHE A 580 4.02 6.28 -18.55
CA PHE A 580 4.07 7.45 -17.66
C PHE A 580 5.29 7.37 -16.71
N TYR A 581 5.59 8.47 -16.01
CA TYR A 581 6.55 8.47 -14.89
C TYR A 581 5.97 7.68 -13.69
N HIS A 582 6.76 7.40 -12.64
CA HIS A 582 6.38 6.73 -11.37
C HIS A 582 6.77 5.24 -11.20
N HIS A 583 7.72 4.68 -11.99
CA HIS A 583 8.03 3.24 -12.00
C HIS A 583 9.32 2.83 -11.24
N HIS A 584 9.90 3.71 -10.42
CA HIS A 584 11.07 3.38 -9.59
C HIS A 584 10.81 2.23 -8.60
N HIS A 585 9.54 1.98 -8.23
CA HIS A 585 9.15 0.94 -7.27
C HIS A 585 8.45 -0.29 -7.89
N HIS A 586 8.17 -0.28 -9.19
CA HIS A 586 7.45 -1.36 -9.88
C HIS A 586 7.70 -1.34 -11.40
N LEU A 587 7.47 -2.46 -12.07
CA LEU A 587 7.25 -2.52 -13.50
C LEU A 587 5.74 -2.53 -13.78
N HIS A 588 5.32 -2.04 -14.94
CA HIS A 588 3.91 -2.10 -15.36
C HIS A 588 3.77 -2.95 -16.61
N LEU A 589 2.90 -3.95 -16.53
CA LEU A 589 2.60 -4.91 -17.58
C LEU A 589 1.25 -4.59 -18.18
N SER A 590 1.18 -4.50 -19.50
CA SER A 590 -0.07 -4.30 -20.24
C SER A 590 -0.29 -5.37 -21.30
N LEU A 591 -1.54 -5.81 -21.49
CA LEU A 591 -1.93 -6.75 -22.54
C LEU A 591 -2.69 -6.12 -23.70
N TRP A 592 -2.62 -6.76 -24.86
CA TRP A 592 -3.52 -6.46 -25.98
C TRP A 592 -4.96 -6.92 -25.70
N GLY A 593 -5.97 -6.30 -26.34
CA GLY A 593 -7.37 -6.78 -26.36
C GLY A 593 -7.55 -8.22 -26.88
N LEU A 594 -8.54 -8.99 -26.38
CA LEU A 594 -8.80 -10.39 -26.82
C LEU A 594 -9.39 -10.54 -28.22
N ALA A 595 -9.98 -9.47 -28.76
CA ALA A 595 -10.67 -9.54 -30.02
C ALA A 595 -9.67 -9.64 -31.18
N GLY A 596 -9.36 -10.88 -31.62
CA GLY A 596 -8.99 -11.26 -33.00
C GLY A 596 -8.04 -10.33 -33.75
N ASN A 597 -7.17 -9.61 -33.04
CA ASN A 597 -6.42 -8.52 -33.62
C ASN A 597 -5.17 -9.11 -34.25
N THR A 598 -5.29 -9.36 -35.54
CA THR A 598 -4.21 -9.29 -36.54
C THR A 598 -3.39 -7.99 -36.48
N TRP A 599 -3.52 -7.17 -35.44
CA TRP A 599 -2.89 -5.88 -35.25
C TRP A 599 -1.35 -5.99 -35.21
N LYS A 600 -0.79 -6.99 -34.51
CA LYS A 600 0.65 -7.29 -34.62
C LYS A 600 1.06 -7.79 -36.02
N ALA A 601 0.15 -8.28 -36.85
CA ALA A 601 0.48 -8.64 -38.23
C ALA A 601 0.38 -7.43 -39.17
N SER A 602 -0.67 -6.60 -39.07
CA SER A 602 -0.90 -5.46 -39.95
C SER A 602 -0.04 -4.24 -39.61
N GLU A 603 0.14 -3.91 -38.32
CA GLU A 603 0.99 -2.77 -37.92
C GLU A 603 2.48 -3.11 -38.06
N LYS A 604 2.85 -4.38 -37.85
CA LYS A 604 4.21 -4.89 -38.16
C LYS A 604 4.47 -4.92 -39.66
N GLN A 605 3.50 -5.31 -40.49
CA GLN A 605 3.61 -5.21 -41.94
C GLN A 605 3.77 -3.74 -42.36
N GLU A 606 3.01 -2.81 -41.78
CA GLU A 606 3.14 -1.37 -42.07
C GLU A 606 4.48 -0.79 -41.58
N LYS A 607 4.97 -1.16 -40.40
CA LYS A 607 6.27 -0.71 -39.85
C LYS A 607 7.47 -1.34 -40.58
N GLU A 608 7.40 -2.62 -40.96
CA GLU A 608 8.43 -3.29 -41.77
C GLU A 608 8.43 -2.81 -43.23
N ASP A 609 7.26 -2.53 -43.82
CA ASP A 609 7.15 -1.94 -45.16
C ASP A 609 7.64 -0.47 -45.16
N ALA A 610 7.48 0.24 -44.05
CA ALA A 610 8.04 1.58 -43.84
C ALA A 610 9.57 1.55 -43.64
N SER A 611 10.11 0.57 -42.89
CA SER A 611 11.56 0.47 -42.63
C SER A 611 12.37 -0.08 -43.80
N ARG A 612 11.73 -0.81 -44.75
CA ARG A 612 12.37 -1.31 -45.97
C ARG A 612 12.56 -0.26 -47.08
N CYS A 613 12.07 0.97 -46.89
CA CYS A 613 12.27 2.07 -47.83
C CYS A 613 13.48 2.94 -47.44
N VAL A 614 14.69 2.42 -47.65
CA VAL A 614 15.95 3.14 -47.35
C VAL A 614 16.70 3.62 -48.62
N ASP A 615 16.13 3.45 -49.81
CA ASP A 615 16.72 3.98 -51.05
C ASP A 615 15.91 5.16 -51.63
N SER A 616 16.68 6.16 -52.04
CA SER A 616 16.34 7.41 -52.72
C SER A 616 15.48 7.32 -53.98
N THR A 617 15.06 6.13 -54.42
CA THR A 617 14.29 5.94 -55.66
C THR A 617 12.77 6.08 -55.51
N CYS A 618 12.24 6.26 -54.30
CA CYS A 618 10.78 6.34 -54.06
C CYS A 618 10.22 7.77 -54.03
N ALA A 619 10.60 8.61 -55.00
CA ALA A 619 10.16 10.01 -55.08
C ALA A 619 8.75 10.24 -55.67
N ASP A 620 7.92 9.21 -55.92
CA ASP A 620 6.58 9.44 -56.47
C ASP A 620 5.52 8.50 -55.88
N ARG A 621 4.86 8.97 -54.81
CA ARG A 621 3.63 8.36 -54.27
C ARG A 621 2.48 9.35 -54.10
N SER A 622 2.42 10.36 -54.96
CA SER A 622 1.19 11.15 -55.12
C SER A 622 0.07 10.37 -55.85
N GLY A 623 0.40 9.23 -56.48
CA GLY A 623 -0.54 8.42 -57.27
C GLY A 623 -1.30 7.32 -56.52
N PHE A 624 -0.74 6.72 -55.46
CA PHE A 624 -1.30 5.47 -54.89
C PHE A 624 -2.49 5.70 -53.95
N VAL A 625 -2.61 6.88 -53.33
CA VAL A 625 -3.74 7.21 -52.43
C VAL A 625 -5.04 7.49 -53.22
N ARG A 626 -4.98 7.83 -54.51
CA ARG A 626 -6.18 8.16 -55.31
C ARG A 626 -6.92 6.96 -55.91
N GLU A 627 -6.34 5.76 -55.85
CA GLU A 627 -6.94 4.58 -56.51
C GLU A 627 -7.76 3.69 -55.55
N LEU A 628 -7.58 3.87 -54.23
CA LEU A 628 -8.39 3.20 -53.20
C LEU A 628 -9.73 3.92 -52.90
N GLU A 629 -9.85 5.22 -53.18
CA GLU A 629 -11.11 5.97 -53.03
C GLU A 629 -12.12 5.73 -54.17
N ARG A 630 -11.80 4.92 -55.19
CA ARG A 630 -12.68 4.67 -56.36
C ARG A 630 -13.29 3.26 -56.44
N SER A 631 -13.05 2.38 -55.46
CA SER A 631 -13.67 1.05 -55.44
C SER A 631 -14.95 1.04 -54.62
N ASP A 632 -16.00 1.70 -55.13
CA ASP A 632 -17.38 1.44 -54.72
C ASP A 632 -17.81 0.03 -55.18
N ARG A 633 -18.03 -0.88 -54.23
CA ARG A 633 -18.91 -2.04 -54.42
C ARG A 633 -20.16 -1.86 -53.55
N PRO A 634 -21.37 -1.82 -54.13
CA PRO A 634 -22.59 -1.64 -53.35
C PRO A 634 -23.06 -2.97 -52.78
N GLY A 635 -23.31 -3.00 -51.48
CA GLY A 635 -24.16 -4.02 -50.86
C GLY A 635 -23.60 -4.61 -49.57
N LEU A 636 -23.86 -3.96 -48.44
CA LEU A 636 -24.41 -4.61 -47.26
C LEU A 636 -24.99 -3.58 -46.29
N VAL A 637 -26.03 -4.01 -45.60
CA VAL A 637 -27.04 -3.28 -44.82
C VAL A 637 -26.49 -2.25 -43.83
N ARG A 638 -26.98 -0.99 -43.93
CA ARG A 638 -26.86 0.04 -42.88
C ARG A 638 -27.77 -0.33 -41.70
N SER A 639 -27.18 -0.57 -40.53
CA SER A 639 -27.83 -0.36 -39.24
C SER A 639 -27.61 1.10 -38.85
N THR A 640 -28.69 1.84 -38.61
CA THR A 640 -28.70 3.22 -38.15
C THR A 640 -28.69 3.26 -36.62
N ASN A 641 -27.58 3.71 -36.02
CA ASN A 641 -27.61 4.28 -34.67
C ASN A 641 -26.88 5.65 -34.69
N PRO A 642 -27.54 6.81 -34.44
CA PRO A 642 -26.94 8.12 -34.67
C PRO A 642 -26.08 8.73 -33.55
N ASP A 643 -25.87 8.08 -32.40
CA ASP A 643 -25.42 8.79 -31.19
C ASP A 643 -23.97 8.57 -30.72
N LEU A 644 -23.02 8.36 -31.63
CA LEU A 644 -21.59 8.44 -31.27
C LEU A 644 -20.86 9.46 -32.14
N LYS A 645 -20.61 10.64 -31.56
CA LYS A 645 -19.68 11.63 -32.12
C LYS A 645 -18.23 11.16 -31.85
N PRO A 646 -17.32 11.18 -32.84
CA PRO A 646 -15.90 10.91 -32.59
C PRO A 646 -15.29 12.02 -31.71
N LEU A 647 -14.60 11.62 -30.65
CA LEU A 647 -13.80 12.52 -29.81
C LEU A 647 -12.59 13.05 -30.60
N HIS A 648 -12.40 14.37 -30.52
CA HIS A 648 -11.30 15.10 -31.14
C HIS A 648 -9.97 14.75 -30.46
N LYS A 649 -8.96 14.37 -31.25
CA LYS A 649 -7.54 14.36 -30.82
C LYS A 649 -7.10 15.77 -30.41
N PRO A 650 -6.51 16.00 -29.23
CA PRO A 650 -5.89 17.27 -28.91
C PRO A 650 -4.59 17.44 -29.70
N ARG A 651 -4.42 18.61 -30.34
CA ARG A 651 -3.16 19.04 -30.95
C ARG A 651 -2.35 19.80 -29.92
N TYR A 652 -1.27 19.21 -29.41
CA TYR A 652 -0.27 19.97 -28.68
C TYR A 652 0.61 20.75 -29.65
N LYS A 653 0.76 22.05 -29.39
CA LYS A 653 1.63 22.97 -30.14
C LYS A 653 3.03 22.91 -29.54
N ASN A 654 4.01 22.62 -30.40
CA ASN A 654 5.44 22.73 -30.14
C ASN A 654 5.82 24.09 -29.52
N LEU A 655 6.33 24.09 -28.28
CA LEU A 655 7.15 25.17 -27.74
C LEU A 655 8.60 24.86 -28.05
N LYS A 656 9.22 25.69 -28.90
CA LYS A 656 10.67 25.66 -29.17
C LYS A 656 11.40 26.40 -28.06
N TYR A 657 12.26 25.71 -27.32
CA TYR A 657 13.36 26.37 -26.63
C TYR A 657 14.51 26.60 -27.62
N ARG A 658 15.13 27.78 -27.52
CA ARG A 658 16.39 28.14 -28.19
C ARG A 658 17.48 28.25 -27.11
N PRO A 659 18.75 28.02 -27.49
CA PRO A 659 19.82 27.52 -26.62
C PRO A 659 20.21 28.46 -25.48
#